data_AF-A0A9N7RE77-F1
#
_entry.id   AF-A0A9N7RE77-F1
#
_cell.length_a   1.000
_cell.length_b   1.000
_cell.length_c   1.000
_cell.angle_alpha   90.00
_cell.angle_beta   90.00
_cell.angle_gamma   90.00
#
_symmetry.space_group_name_H-M   'P 1'
#
loop_
_entity.id
_entity.type
_entity.pdbx_description
1 polymer ?
#
loop_
_entity_poly.entity_id
_entity_poly.type
_entity_poly.pdbx_seq_one_letter_code
_entity_poly.pdbx_strand_id
1 'polypeptide(L)'
;MVGSLPPPRSLSCRAQFKTKPFLGFLPHGNAQSFYWKIDHVTAKVTHQVSASADFSRRRPRRNSTPKTKDSTPRGFLPRTQVPTNTQRRDQKKNKENEGRGTPTPTEFESSNADTEELNIDSDEEDASHIKMEANESLYDDKISEFDENRRVSEVDLALESKDAESFTKSEEKMTAKGDRDVSVFGRVIEENRVYGTSSEDYIEQVESIKNAVDSYRSLSISEDIEKGDYFLKLKLEREDILRKEALDRLAGENFKKGNKLFYYPEVIKPGQEVEIYFNRSFSTLKNEPDVIIMGAYNDWKWKSFTLKLSKSNLNGDWWSCQLHVPKEAYRIDFVFYNGADVYDNNDKQDFCITVEGGMDIFDFENFLLEEKLREQEELARQTAEKERQAKVRKRIEAERVAREADRIQARGEVAKQRAMLQELMKRAVTAIDDVWFIEPSEFKGNDMVKLYYNRSSGPLSNAREIWIHGGHNSWKDGLSVVSKLVKSEKILEDWWYAEFVVPDEALVLDWVFADGPPKKAIIYDNNRRQDFHAIVPKSIPNELYWVEEEQRIFQRLQTERRLKEEAMRAKAEKTARVKAETKERTLKTFLLSQKHVVYTDPLDVQAGSTVTLFYNPANSVLNGKPEIWLRCSFNRWTHRMGPLPPQKMIPAENGSHLKATVKIPVDAYVMDFVFSEREDGGIFDNKNGMDYHIPICGGVVKEPPMHIVHIAVEMAPIAKVGGLGDVVTSLSRAVQDMNHNVDVILPKYDCLNFSNVKDLQFHKSYSWSGTEIKVWFGKVEGLSVYFLEPQNGLFSVGCIYGRGNDGERFGFFCHAALEFLLQSGFRPDIIHCHDWSSAPVSWLFKEQYMHYGLSKTRVVFTIHNLEFGAALIGKAMSFSDKATTVSPTYSQEVSGNPAIAPHLYKFHGILNGIDPDIWDPYNDKFIPLHYTSENVVEGKRAAKEALQQILGLKRADLPLVGIITRLTHQKGIHLIKHAIWRSLERNGQVVLLGSAPDPRIQNDFVNLANQLHSSHNDRARLCLTYDEPLSHLIYAGADFILVPSIFEPCGLTQLTAMRYGSIPVVRKTGGLYDTVFDVDHDKERAQACGLEPNGFSFDSADAAGVDYALNRAISAWYDGREWFDSLCKRVMEQDWSWNRPALDYLELYHAARK
;
A
#
# COMPACT_ATOMS: atom_id res chain seq x y z
N MET A 1 -28.12 55.16 46.22
CA MET A 1 -26.96 55.29 47.13
C MET A 1 -26.10 54.04 46.93
N VAL A 2 -24.79 54.16 46.66
CA VAL A 2 -23.67 53.90 47.60
C VAL A 2 -23.74 52.50 48.23
N GLY A 3 -22.74 51.61 48.20
CA GLY A 3 -21.32 51.61 47.78
C GLY A 3 -20.59 50.45 48.53
N SER A 4 -19.35 50.03 48.33
CA SER A 4 -18.29 50.29 47.32
C SER A 4 -17.13 49.27 47.50
N LEU A 5 -16.25 49.12 46.50
CA LEU A 5 -15.02 48.29 46.42
C LEU A 5 -13.86 48.80 47.37
N PRO A 6 -12.63 48.22 47.52
CA PRO A 6 -11.78 47.50 46.53
C PRO A 6 -10.87 46.34 47.10
N PRO A 7 -9.60 46.07 46.68
CA PRO A 7 -9.24 45.10 45.60
C PRO A 7 -8.07 44.10 45.92
N PRO A 8 -7.73 43.17 45.00
CA PRO A 8 -6.45 42.43 44.99
C PRO A 8 -5.35 43.13 44.16
N ARG A 9 -4.07 42.71 44.31
CA ARG A 9 -2.91 43.20 43.52
C ARG A 9 -1.99 42.09 43.00
N SER A 10 -1.44 42.37 41.83
CA SER A 10 -0.37 41.72 41.05
C SER A 10 0.81 41.08 41.78
N LEU A 11 1.46 40.10 41.14
CA LEU A 11 2.91 40.14 40.86
C LEU A 11 3.30 39.21 39.68
N SER A 12 4.49 39.44 39.10
CA SER A 12 5.02 38.78 37.90
C SER A 12 6.46 38.30 38.11
N CYS A 13 6.92 37.28 37.38
CA CYS A 13 8.34 37.19 36.98
C CYS A 13 8.59 36.27 35.77
N ARG A 14 9.49 36.70 34.89
CA ARG A 14 10.25 35.84 33.95
C ARG A 14 11.60 35.50 34.59
N ALA A 15 12.14 34.33 34.31
CA ALA A 15 13.55 34.02 34.55
C ALA A 15 14.15 33.33 33.32
N GLN A 16 15.29 33.83 32.82
CA GLN A 16 16.07 33.20 31.75
C GLN A 16 17.24 32.43 32.38
N PHE A 17 17.51 31.22 31.88
CA PHE A 17 18.75 30.51 32.23
C PHE A 17 19.91 31.00 31.37
N LYS A 18 21.05 31.33 32.01
CA LYS A 18 22.35 31.48 31.36
C LYS A 18 23.20 30.22 31.58
N THR A 19 24.10 29.93 30.65
CA THR A 19 24.90 28.69 30.57
C THR A 19 26.40 28.94 30.73
N LYS A 20 27.16 27.83 30.91
CA LYS A 20 28.63 27.70 30.99
C LYS A 20 29.23 27.99 32.38
N PRO A 21 30.42 27.45 32.70
CA PRO A 21 30.76 26.01 32.67
C PRO A 21 31.56 25.61 33.94
N PHE A 22 32.00 24.35 34.10
CA PHE A 22 33.35 24.02 34.61
C PHE A 22 33.72 22.54 34.42
N LEU A 23 35.02 22.23 34.48
CA LEU A 23 35.60 20.88 34.45
C LEU A 23 35.44 20.16 35.81
N GLY A 24 35.45 18.82 35.79
CA GLY A 24 35.33 17.98 36.99
C GLY A 24 36.66 17.42 37.52
N PHE A 25 36.57 16.62 38.59
CA PHE A 25 37.66 15.80 39.15
C PHE A 25 37.08 14.53 39.83
N LEU A 26 37.83 13.43 39.79
CA LEU A 26 37.58 12.22 40.60
C LEU A 26 38.37 12.28 41.92
N PRO A 27 37.91 11.55 42.97
CA PRO A 27 38.73 10.42 43.41
C PRO A 27 37.90 9.18 43.85
N HIS A 28 38.60 8.08 44.16
CA HIS A 28 38.01 6.81 44.62
C HIS A 28 37.48 6.85 46.07
N GLY A 29 36.53 5.95 46.37
CA GLY A 29 36.15 5.55 47.73
C GLY A 29 35.67 4.10 47.73
N ASN A 30 36.18 3.28 48.66
CA ASN A 30 35.92 1.84 48.70
C ASN A 30 34.76 1.46 49.65
N ALA A 31 34.24 0.25 49.50
CA ALA A 31 33.03 -0.23 50.18
C ALA A 31 33.15 -0.35 51.71
N GLN A 32 32.01 -0.20 52.41
CA GLN A 32 31.69 -1.04 53.56
C GLN A 32 30.18 -1.25 53.72
N SER A 33 29.80 -2.40 54.26
CA SER A 33 28.41 -2.85 54.44
C SER A 33 27.85 -2.46 55.80
N PHE A 34 26.53 -2.35 55.92
CA PHE A 34 25.84 -2.47 57.21
C PHE A 34 24.83 -3.62 57.21
N TYR A 35 25.03 -4.53 58.17
CA TYR A 35 24.10 -5.62 58.50
C TYR A 35 22.83 -5.07 59.17
N TRP A 36 21.72 -5.76 58.98
CA TRP A 36 20.68 -5.87 60.01
C TRP A 36 20.49 -7.35 60.37
N LYS A 37 20.22 -7.60 61.65
CA LYS A 37 20.22 -8.94 62.25
C LYS A 37 18.88 -9.65 62.07
N ILE A 38 18.97 -10.97 61.96
CA ILE A 38 17.84 -11.91 62.10
C ILE A 38 17.64 -12.19 63.59
N ASP A 39 16.39 -12.30 64.01
CA ASP A 39 15.98 -13.18 65.11
C ASP A 39 14.79 -14.04 64.66
N HIS A 40 14.77 -15.32 65.06
CA HIS A 40 13.85 -16.33 64.53
C HIS A 40 12.74 -16.71 65.52
N VAL A 41 11.49 -16.80 65.01
CA VAL A 41 10.48 -17.75 65.52
C VAL A 41 9.82 -18.44 64.32
N THR A 42 9.47 -19.72 64.47
CA THR A 42 9.17 -20.63 63.35
C THR A 42 7.68 -20.89 63.11
N ALA A 43 7.25 -20.81 61.86
CA ALA A 43 6.12 -21.57 61.32
C ALA A 43 6.35 -21.87 59.83
N LYS A 44 6.30 -23.15 59.41
CA LYS A 44 6.35 -23.55 58.00
C LYS A 44 4.94 -23.60 57.41
N VAL A 45 4.66 -22.74 56.44
CA VAL A 45 3.57 -22.96 55.46
C VAL A 45 4.12 -22.66 54.07
N THR A 46 4.06 -23.63 53.17
CA THR A 46 4.42 -23.46 51.77
C THR A 46 3.15 -23.25 50.94
N HIS A 47 3.09 -22.16 50.18
CA HIS A 47 2.07 -22.00 49.14
C HIS A 47 2.66 -22.36 47.78
N GLN A 48 2.38 -23.57 47.32
CA GLN A 48 2.51 -23.91 45.91
C GLN A 48 1.38 -23.21 45.13
N VAL A 49 1.70 -22.66 43.96
CA VAL A 49 0.70 -22.32 42.93
C VAL A 49 0.63 -23.51 41.98
N SER A 50 -0.38 -24.37 42.17
CA SER A 50 -0.58 -25.58 41.38
C SER A 50 -1.72 -25.38 40.36
N ALA A 51 -1.37 -25.28 39.07
CA ALA A 51 -2.33 -25.34 37.98
C ALA A 51 -2.66 -26.81 37.66
N SER A 52 -3.76 -27.34 38.19
CA SER A 52 -4.20 -28.71 37.92
C SER A 52 -5.06 -28.79 36.67
N ALA A 53 -4.52 -29.39 35.60
CA ALA A 53 -5.33 -29.87 34.49
C ALA A 53 -5.80 -31.31 34.78
N ASP A 54 -7.09 -31.51 35.07
CA ASP A 54 -7.67 -32.85 35.18
C ASP A 54 -9.19 -32.85 34.91
N PHE A 55 -9.62 -33.58 33.87
CA PHE A 55 -11.04 -33.68 33.48
C PHE A 55 -11.46 -35.16 33.47
N SER A 56 -11.88 -35.67 34.62
CA SER A 56 -12.35 -37.05 34.74
C SER A 56 -13.81 -37.23 34.29
N ARG A 57 -14.10 -38.35 33.60
CA ARG A 57 -15.45 -38.70 33.16
C ARG A 57 -16.26 -39.33 34.31
N ARG A 58 -17.45 -38.79 34.63
CA ARG A 58 -18.60 -39.58 35.14
C ARG A 58 -19.94 -38.85 35.06
N ARG A 59 -21.00 -39.61 34.72
CA ARG A 59 -22.41 -39.18 34.76
C ARG A 59 -22.96 -39.25 36.19
N PRO A 60 -24.01 -38.47 36.49
CA PRO A 60 -25.12 -38.97 37.30
C PRO A 60 -26.47 -38.97 36.55
N ARG A 61 -27.31 -39.97 36.83
CA ARG A 61 -28.77 -39.97 36.52
C ARG A 61 -29.53 -39.53 37.77
N ARG A 62 -30.65 -38.80 37.62
CA ARG A 62 -31.90 -39.11 38.34
C ARG A 62 -33.11 -38.34 37.77
N ASN A 63 -34.29 -38.95 37.92
CA ASN A 63 -35.59 -38.37 37.57
C ASN A 63 -36.33 -37.97 38.86
N SER A 64 -37.10 -36.87 38.85
CA SER A 64 -38.44 -36.79 39.50
C SER A 64 -39.09 -35.40 39.38
N THR A 65 -40.18 -35.30 38.61
CA THR A 65 -41.33 -34.38 38.83
C THR A 65 -42.19 -34.89 40.00
N PRO A 66 -43.17 -34.16 40.63
CA PRO A 66 -44.05 -33.15 40.00
C PRO A 66 -44.70 -32.00 40.86
N LYS A 67 -45.31 -30.99 40.17
CA LYS A 67 -46.42 -30.08 40.63
C LYS A 67 -46.10 -29.11 41.81
N THR A 68 -46.75 -27.95 42.09
CA THR A 68 -47.69 -26.95 41.47
C THR A 68 -47.67 -25.68 42.39
N LYS A 69 -48.30 -24.50 42.18
CA LYS A 69 -49.35 -23.96 41.26
C LYS A 69 -49.33 -22.40 41.23
N ASP A 70 -50.06 -21.82 40.27
CA ASP A 70 -50.79 -20.52 40.27
C ASP A 70 -50.07 -19.14 40.25
N SER A 71 -50.63 -18.07 39.64
CA SER A 71 -51.48 -17.97 38.43
C SER A 71 -51.53 -16.51 37.87
N THR A 72 -51.76 -16.35 36.56
CA THR A 72 -51.79 -15.10 35.75
C THR A 72 -53.03 -14.21 35.94
N PRO A 73 -53.14 -13.02 35.30
CA PRO A 73 -54.09 -12.93 34.16
C PRO A 73 -53.86 -11.87 33.02
N ARG A 74 -54.24 -12.26 31.78
CA ARG A 74 -54.80 -11.46 30.64
C ARG A 74 -53.86 -10.51 29.84
N GLY A 75 -54.10 -10.25 28.53
CA GLY A 75 -55.14 -10.78 27.61
C GLY A 75 -54.86 -10.54 26.10
N PHE A 76 -55.37 -11.38 25.16
CA PHE A 76 -56.71 -11.36 24.47
C PHE A 76 -56.73 -10.49 23.18
N LEU A 77 -57.29 -10.84 21.99
CA LEU A 77 -57.68 -12.10 21.27
C LEU A 77 -57.91 -11.77 19.75
N PRO A 78 -58.04 -12.76 18.81
CA PRO A 78 -58.16 -12.53 17.34
C PRO A 78 -59.50 -12.99 16.68
N ARG A 79 -59.62 -12.78 15.35
CA ARG A 79 -60.64 -13.30 14.40
C ARG A 79 -60.08 -13.32 12.95
N THR A 80 -60.66 -13.97 11.91
CA THR A 80 -61.01 -15.41 11.67
C THR A 80 -61.49 -15.63 10.21
N GLN A 81 -61.47 -16.90 9.74
CA GLN A 81 -62.10 -17.52 8.52
C GLN A 81 -61.14 -17.74 7.31
N VAL A 82 -60.86 -18.96 6.77
CA VAL A 82 -61.60 -20.25 6.55
C VAL A 82 -62.52 -20.19 5.31
N PRO A 83 -62.63 -21.24 4.44
CA PRO A 83 -62.07 -22.62 4.49
C PRO A 83 -60.84 -22.78 3.54
N THR A 84 -60.38 -23.93 3.00
CA THR A 84 -60.86 -25.33 2.76
C THR A 84 -59.59 -26.23 2.57
N ASN A 85 -59.54 -27.58 2.46
CA ASN A 85 -60.54 -28.66 2.31
C ASN A 85 -60.08 -30.02 2.94
N THR A 86 -60.02 -31.11 2.17
CA THR A 86 -59.83 -32.53 2.54
C THR A 86 -58.73 -33.18 1.64
N GLN A 87 -58.23 -34.42 1.78
CA GLN A 87 -58.87 -35.64 2.32
C GLN A 87 -57.90 -36.80 2.71
N ARG A 88 -58.17 -37.46 3.87
CA ARG A 88 -58.07 -38.93 4.21
C ARG A 88 -56.76 -39.75 3.96
N ARG A 89 -56.19 -40.41 5.00
CA ARG A 89 -56.39 -41.83 5.49
C ARG A 89 -55.68 -42.91 4.63
N ASP A 90 -55.24 -44.08 5.13
CA ASP A 90 -55.37 -44.68 6.48
C ASP A 90 -54.25 -45.72 6.83
N GLN A 91 -53.95 -45.85 8.13
CA GLN A 91 -53.65 -47.07 8.93
C GLN A 91 -52.75 -48.27 8.48
N LYS A 92 -51.80 -48.59 9.40
CA LYS A 92 -51.56 -49.91 10.10
C LYS A 92 -50.64 -51.03 9.53
N LYS A 93 -49.53 -51.22 10.28
CA LYS A 93 -49.15 -52.40 11.11
C LYS A 93 -48.94 -53.83 10.54
N ASN A 94 -47.79 -54.39 10.99
CA ASN A 94 -47.56 -55.69 11.68
C ASN A 94 -46.84 -56.87 10.97
N LYS A 95 -45.71 -57.27 11.59
CA LYS A 95 -45.28 -58.63 12.02
C LYS A 95 -44.69 -59.66 11.03
N GLU A 96 -43.58 -60.25 11.49
CA GLU A 96 -43.19 -61.69 11.44
C GLU A 96 -42.83 -62.35 10.06
N ASN A 97 -41.88 -63.31 9.95
CA ASN A 97 -40.95 -63.90 10.94
C ASN A 97 -39.71 -64.56 10.26
N GLU A 98 -38.69 -64.89 11.08
CA GLU A 98 -37.70 -66.00 10.99
C GLU A 98 -36.81 -66.29 9.74
N GLY A 99 -35.58 -66.73 10.02
CA GLY A 99 -34.61 -67.33 9.08
C GLY A 99 -33.25 -67.63 9.74
N ARG A 100 -32.83 -68.91 9.82
CA ARG A 100 -31.59 -69.39 10.51
C ARG A 100 -30.45 -69.71 9.54
N GLY A 101 -29.19 -69.59 9.99
CA GLY A 101 -28.03 -70.20 9.31
C GLY A 101 -26.64 -69.88 9.90
N THR A 102 -26.06 -70.84 10.63
CA THR A 102 -24.62 -70.94 11.03
C THR A 102 -24.16 -72.38 10.70
N PRO A 103 -22.85 -72.71 10.51
CA PRO A 103 -21.76 -72.42 11.46
C PRO A 103 -20.32 -72.18 10.90
N THR A 104 -19.40 -71.95 11.86
CA THR A 104 -17.91 -72.07 11.86
C THR A 104 -17.44 -73.56 11.80
N PRO A 105 -16.14 -73.97 11.97
CA PRO A 105 -14.87 -73.31 12.38
C PRO A 105 -13.73 -73.50 11.32
N THR A 106 -12.39 -73.41 11.52
CA THR A 106 -11.44 -73.72 12.65
C THR A 106 -10.15 -72.89 12.65
N GLU A 107 -9.48 -72.84 13.81
CA GLU A 107 -8.15 -72.25 14.04
C GLU A 107 -6.97 -73.15 13.58
N PHE A 108 -5.75 -72.60 13.58
CA PHE A 108 -4.60 -73.25 14.27
C PHE A 108 -3.47 -72.27 14.63
N GLU A 109 -2.87 -72.52 15.80
CA GLU A 109 -1.63 -71.95 16.38
C GLU A 109 -0.37 -72.67 15.79
N SER A 110 0.90 -72.25 15.95
CA SER A 110 1.58 -71.02 16.41
C SER A 110 3.12 -71.13 16.15
N SER A 111 3.90 -70.15 16.62
CA SER A 111 5.26 -70.29 17.24
C SER A 111 6.56 -70.04 16.43
N ASN A 112 7.40 -69.19 17.05
CA ASN A 112 8.85 -69.29 17.31
C ASN A 112 9.98 -68.97 16.29
N ALA A 113 10.86 -68.06 16.77
CA ALA A 113 12.33 -68.11 16.83
C ALA A 113 13.23 -67.77 15.61
N ASP A 114 13.84 -66.58 15.69
CA ASP A 114 15.30 -66.28 15.84
C ASP A 114 16.39 -66.87 14.91
N THR A 115 17.53 -66.15 14.87
CA THR A 115 18.87 -66.52 14.33
C THR A 115 19.02 -66.65 12.80
N GLU A 116 20.13 -66.27 12.15
CA GLU A 116 21.36 -65.56 12.61
C GLU A 116 22.06 -64.78 11.47
N GLU A 117 23.21 -64.16 11.78
CA GLU A 117 24.01 -63.27 10.91
C GLU A 117 25.07 -64.01 10.04
N LEU A 118 25.80 -63.21 9.22
CA LEU A 118 27.23 -63.26 8.81
C LEU A 118 27.37 -62.88 7.32
N ASN A 119 27.89 -61.72 6.93
CA ASN A 119 29.23 -61.11 7.10
C ASN A 119 30.37 -61.78 6.32
N ILE A 120 30.95 -61.00 5.37
CA ILE A 120 32.38 -60.92 5.07
C ILE A 120 32.67 -59.44 4.71
N ASP A 121 33.79 -58.89 5.21
CA ASP A 121 34.31 -57.52 5.00
C ASP A 121 34.97 -57.35 3.60
N SER A 122 35.67 -56.28 3.18
CA SER A 122 36.24 -55.05 3.79
C SER A 122 36.23 -53.90 2.72
N ASP A 123 36.77 -52.67 2.82
CA ASP A 123 37.94 -52.06 3.51
C ASP A 123 37.67 -50.61 4.01
N GLU A 124 38.69 -50.03 4.66
CA GLU A 124 38.82 -48.70 5.30
C GLU A 124 39.22 -47.59 4.26
N GLU A 125 39.45 -46.29 4.54
CA GLU A 125 39.44 -45.45 5.77
C GLU A 125 39.27 -43.93 5.46
N ASP A 126 38.94 -43.17 6.52
CA ASP A 126 39.38 -41.79 6.87
C ASP A 126 38.89 -40.52 6.12
N ALA A 127 39.09 -39.37 6.78
CA ALA A 127 38.52 -38.05 6.47
C ALA A 127 39.48 -36.88 6.77
N SER A 128 39.19 -35.67 6.28
CA SER A 128 39.63 -34.41 6.93
C SER A 128 38.97 -33.13 6.38
N HIS A 129 38.83 -32.13 7.25
CA HIS A 129 38.58 -30.74 6.87
C HIS A 129 39.85 -30.08 6.32
N ILE A 130 39.70 -29.04 5.49
CA ILE A 130 40.61 -27.88 5.49
C ILE A 130 39.83 -26.61 5.07
N LYS A 131 40.22 -25.46 5.62
CA LYS A 131 39.70 -24.14 5.24
C LYS A 131 40.51 -23.57 4.07
N MET A 132 39.97 -22.58 3.35
CA MET A 132 40.82 -21.53 2.78
C MET A 132 40.32 -20.14 3.18
N GLU A 133 41.23 -19.37 3.75
CA GLU A 133 41.11 -17.95 4.06
C GLU A 133 41.66 -17.15 2.85
N ALA A 134 41.18 -15.92 2.65
CA ALA A 134 41.72 -15.00 1.65
C ALA A 134 42.25 -13.75 2.36
N ASN A 135 43.59 -13.58 2.35
CA ASN A 135 44.24 -12.46 3.01
C ASN A 135 44.23 -11.19 2.14
N GLU A 136 44.08 -10.04 2.79
CA GLU A 136 44.64 -8.78 2.30
C GLU A 136 46.16 -8.78 2.48
N SER A 137 46.94 -8.31 1.50
CA SER A 137 47.98 -7.27 1.71
C SER A 137 48.79 -6.94 0.45
N LEU A 138 48.85 -5.64 0.16
CA LEU A 138 50.03 -4.85 -0.24
C LEU A 138 51.06 -5.45 -1.22
N TYR A 139 51.14 -4.81 -2.39
CA TYR A 139 52.40 -4.16 -2.80
C TYR A 139 52.10 -2.70 -3.17
N ASP A 140 53.07 -1.81 -2.94
CA ASP A 140 53.02 -0.36 -3.15
C ASP A 140 54.22 0.07 -4.04
N ASP A 141 54.42 1.37 -4.21
CA ASP A 141 55.57 2.09 -4.77
C ASP A 141 55.62 2.46 -6.28
N LYS A 142 55.25 3.73 -6.52
CA LYS A 142 56.13 4.83 -7.02
C LYS A 142 56.32 5.09 -8.54
N ILE A 143 56.09 6.38 -8.89
CA ILE A 143 56.95 7.29 -9.72
C ILE A 143 56.98 7.01 -11.24
N SER A 144 56.84 7.99 -12.17
CA SER A 144 56.61 9.45 -12.08
C SER A 144 56.01 10.03 -13.38
N GLU A 145 55.52 11.27 -13.29
CA GLU A 145 55.55 12.35 -14.29
C GLU A 145 55.92 12.02 -15.75
N PHE A 146 55.04 12.42 -16.68
CA PHE A 146 55.41 13.34 -17.75
C PHE A 146 54.21 14.23 -18.13
N ASP A 147 54.46 15.51 -18.36
CA ASP A 147 53.47 16.54 -18.69
C ASP A 147 53.65 17.02 -20.15
N GLU A 148 52.84 18.01 -20.54
CA GLU A 148 52.90 18.88 -21.72
C GLU A 148 52.18 18.44 -23.02
N ASN A 149 51.14 19.24 -23.30
CA ASN A 149 50.90 19.92 -24.59
C ASN A 149 50.67 19.10 -25.87
N ARG A 150 49.38 18.97 -26.22
CA ARG A 150 48.95 19.33 -27.58
C ARG A 150 47.65 20.13 -27.60
N ARG A 151 47.75 21.38 -28.07
CA ARG A 151 46.61 22.19 -28.52
C ARG A 151 45.97 21.54 -29.75
N VAL A 152 44.67 21.74 -29.97
CA VAL A 152 44.11 22.38 -31.18
C VAL A 152 42.58 22.57 -31.02
N SER A 153 42.12 23.69 -31.56
CA SER A 153 40.79 24.31 -31.57
C SER A 153 39.54 23.43 -31.76
N GLU A 154 38.46 23.79 -31.07
CA GLU A 154 37.12 23.82 -31.65
C GLU A 154 37.08 24.82 -32.82
N VAL A 155 36.59 24.45 -34.01
CA VAL A 155 35.28 24.90 -34.56
C VAL A 155 34.87 23.98 -35.74
N ASP A 156 33.58 23.98 -36.05
CA ASP A 156 32.93 23.72 -37.35
C ASP A 156 33.30 22.49 -38.21
N LEU A 157 32.27 21.68 -38.48
CA LEU A 157 31.78 21.54 -39.86
C LEU A 157 30.32 21.03 -39.88
N ALA A 158 29.41 21.85 -40.41
CA ALA A 158 28.04 21.43 -40.73
C ALA A 158 28.01 20.82 -42.14
N LEU A 159 27.06 19.92 -42.39
CA LEU A 159 26.69 19.50 -43.76
C LEU A 159 25.17 19.34 -43.86
N GLU A 160 24.63 19.77 -44.99
CA GLU A 160 23.19 19.87 -45.25
C GLU A 160 22.58 18.54 -45.69
N SER A 161 21.26 18.41 -45.50
CA SER A 161 20.42 17.74 -46.49
C SER A 161 19.19 18.58 -46.80
N LYS A 162 19.12 19.05 -48.04
CA LYS A 162 17.88 19.53 -48.66
C LYS A 162 17.24 18.35 -49.40
N ASP A 163 15.92 18.27 -49.39
CA ASP A 163 15.14 18.58 -50.60
C ASP A 163 13.64 18.38 -50.33
N ALA A 164 12.80 19.10 -51.07
CA ALA A 164 11.35 19.02 -50.96
C ALA A 164 10.70 19.37 -52.29
N GLU A 165 9.89 18.45 -52.83
CA GLU A 165 8.72 18.69 -53.70
C GLU A 165 7.98 17.34 -53.78
N SER A 166 6.74 17.22 -53.30
CA SER A 166 5.46 17.75 -53.78
C SER A 166 4.70 16.76 -54.67
N PHE A 167 3.44 16.48 -54.32
CA PHE A 167 2.39 16.10 -55.28
C PHE A 167 1.02 16.27 -54.62
N THR A 168 0.07 16.90 -55.32
CA THR A 168 -1.29 17.17 -54.85
C THR A 168 -2.33 16.47 -55.72
N LYS A 169 -3.43 16.04 -55.08
CA LYS A 169 -4.83 15.83 -55.55
C LYS A 169 -5.58 15.07 -54.44
N SER A 170 -6.69 15.55 -53.87
CA SER A 170 -8.05 15.70 -54.44
C SER A 170 -8.68 14.34 -54.78
N GLU A 171 -9.94 14.04 -54.46
CA GLU A 171 -10.98 14.77 -53.72
C GLU A 171 -12.15 13.79 -53.41
N GLU A 172 -13.27 14.32 -52.89
CA GLU A 172 -14.60 13.68 -52.85
C GLU A 172 -14.84 12.51 -51.87
N LYS A 173 -16.06 12.28 -51.36
CA LYS A 173 -17.25 13.13 -51.09
C LYS A 173 -18.17 12.35 -50.14
N MET A 174 -18.87 13.04 -49.23
CA MET A 174 -20.35 12.98 -49.20
C MET A 174 -20.91 14.14 -48.36
N THR A 175 -21.89 14.85 -48.93
CA THR A 175 -22.42 16.11 -48.41
C THR A 175 -23.77 15.95 -47.71
N ALA A 176 -24.05 16.88 -46.79
CA ALA A 176 -25.30 16.99 -46.05
C ALA A 176 -26.59 17.07 -46.90
N LYS A 177 -27.70 16.68 -46.27
CA LYS A 177 -29.09 17.18 -46.41
C LYS A 177 -29.96 16.56 -45.30
N GLY A 178 -30.95 17.22 -44.73
CA GLY A 178 -31.35 18.63 -44.87
C GLY A 178 -32.70 18.92 -44.19
N ASP A 179 -32.85 20.16 -43.73
CA ASP A 179 -34.07 20.96 -43.49
C ASP A 179 -35.36 20.33 -42.93
N ARG A 180 -35.91 21.01 -41.90
CA ARG A 180 -37.23 21.67 -42.01
C ARG A 180 -37.49 22.68 -40.90
N ASP A 181 -37.76 23.93 -41.28
CA ASP A 181 -38.40 24.95 -40.44
C ASP A 181 -39.87 24.62 -40.15
N VAL A 182 -40.40 25.15 -39.03
CA VAL A 182 -41.67 25.92 -38.99
C VAL A 182 -41.60 26.97 -37.86
N SER A 183 -41.70 28.25 -38.21
CA SER A 183 -42.01 29.42 -37.35
C SER A 183 -43.53 29.69 -37.32
N VAL A 184 -44.18 30.59 -36.54
CA VAL A 184 -43.94 32.01 -36.19
C VAL A 184 -44.82 32.41 -34.97
N PHE A 185 -44.52 33.56 -34.32
CA PHE A 185 -45.38 34.55 -33.59
C PHE A 185 -45.08 34.72 -32.07
N GLY A 186 -44.85 35.93 -31.53
CA GLY A 186 -44.46 37.20 -32.19
C GLY A 186 -44.71 38.51 -31.39
N ARG A 187 -43.65 39.31 -31.12
CA ARG A 187 -43.61 40.69 -30.53
C ARG A 187 -44.13 40.77 -29.07
N VAL A 188 -43.79 41.73 -28.20
CA VAL A 188 -43.36 43.17 -28.24
C VAL A 188 -42.30 43.35 -27.09
N ILE A 189 -41.04 43.77 -27.33
CA ILE A 189 -40.49 45.17 -27.28
C ILE A 189 -40.52 45.77 -25.83
N GLU A 190 -39.50 46.45 -25.26
CA GLU A 190 -38.53 47.42 -25.82
C GLU A 190 -37.05 47.35 -25.30
N GLU A 191 -36.61 48.14 -24.30
CA GLU A 191 -35.21 48.54 -23.99
C GLU A 191 -34.83 48.44 -22.46
N ASN A 192 -33.58 48.58 -21.95
CA ASN A 192 -32.41 49.38 -22.39
C ASN A 192 -30.99 48.79 -22.01
N ARG A 193 -29.90 49.51 -22.35
CA ARG A 193 -28.49 49.05 -22.52
C ARG A 193 -27.47 49.47 -21.41
N VAL A 194 -26.18 49.10 -21.65
CA VAL A 194 -24.89 49.60 -21.05
C VAL A 194 -24.32 48.73 -19.91
N TYR A 195 -23.05 48.27 -19.86
CA TYR A 195 -21.97 48.01 -20.86
C TYR A 195 -20.88 47.13 -20.20
N GLY A 196 -20.02 46.44 -20.97
CA GLY A 196 -18.66 46.08 -20.51
C GLY A 196 -18.18 44.63 -20.77
N THR A 197 -17.27 44.47 -21.73
CA THR A 197 -16.38 43.30 -21.88
C THR A 197 -15.01 43.74 -22.40
N SER A 198 -14.02 42.85 -22.32
CA SER A 198 -12.58 43.12 -22.49
C SER A 198 -12.09 43.20 -23.94
N SER A 199 -10.88 43.75 -24.10
CA SER A 199 -9.99 43.48 -25.23
C SER A 199 -8.53 43.61 -24.79
N GLU A 200 -7.79 42.50 -24.77
CA GLU A 200 -6.36 42.51 -25.07
C GLU A 200 -6.15 42.41 -26.59
N ASP A 201 -4.90 42.30 -27.06
CA ASP A 201 -4.45 42.28 -28.46
C ASP A 201 -4.57 43.60 -29.25
N TYR A 202 -3.58 44.49 -29.09
CA TYR A 202 -3.08 45.39 -30.14
C TYR A 202 -1.64 45.90 -29.86
N ILE A 203 -0.68 44.98 -29.65
CA ILE A 203 0.75 45.31 -29.52
C ILE A 203 1.56 44.70 -30.66
N GLU A 204 1.28 45.13 -31.90
CA GLU A 204 2.25 45.03 -33.02
C GLU A 204 2.07 46.13 -34.08
N GLN A 205 1.62 47.33 -33.68
CA GLN A 205 1.44 48.46 -34.63
C GLN A 205 1.66 49.88 -34.06
N VAL A 206 2.23 50.03 -32.86
CA VAL A 206 2.38 51.34 -32.19
C VAL A 206 3.77 51.98 -32.41
N GLU A 207 4.81 51.19 -32.67
CA GLU A 207 6.20 51.66 -32.72
C GLU A 207 6.57 52.45 -34.00
N SER A 208 5.66 52.49 -34.99
CA SER A 208 5.85 53.24 -36.24
C SER A 208 5.20 54.63 -36.25
N ILE A 209 4.33 54.95 -35.26
CA ILE A 209 3.54 56.20 -35.26
C ILE A 209 4.16 57.30 -34.38
N LYS A 210 5.05 56.95 -33.42
CA LYS A 210 5.72 57.93 -32.54
C LYS A 210 6.51 59.00 -33.30
N ASN A 211 7.15 58.65 -34.41
CA ASN A 211 8.01 59.58 -35.17
C ASN A 211 7.25 60.54 -36.12
N ALA A 212 5.90 60.59 -36.07
CA ALA A 212 5.08 61.36 -37.00
C ALA A 212 4.28 62.52 -36.36
N VAL A 213 4.23 62.62 -35.02
CA VAL A 213 3.41 63.63 -34.32
C VAL A 213 4.23 64.88 -33.92
N ASP A 214 5.54 64.73 -33.69
CA ASP A 214 6.42 65.79 -33.17
C ASP A 214 6.73 66.94 -34.16
N SER A 215 6.21 66.88 -35.40
CA SER A 215 6.52 67.87 -36.44
C SER A 215 5.43 68.93 -36.71
N TYR A 216 4.25 68.85 -36.08
CA TYR A 216 3.10 69.70 -36.46
C TYR A 216 2.29 70.29 -35.30
N ARG A 217 2.93 70.58 -34.15
CA ARG A 217 2.31 71.38 -33.08
C ARG A 217 3.16 72.51 -32.47
N SER A 218 4.28 72.85 -33.10
CA SER A 218 4.85 74.19 -32.98
C SER A 218 3.97 75.22 -33.72
N LEU A 219 3.99 76.48 -33.29
CA LEU A 219 3.27 77.63 -33.89
C LEU A 219 1.76 77.79 -33.60
N SER A 220 1.29 77.44 -32.39
CA SER A 220 0.36 78.30 -31.62
C SER A 220 0.15 77.78 -30.19
N ILE A 221 0.17 78.69 -29.20
CA ILE A 221 0.19 78.50 -27.72
C ILE A 221 1.61 78.69 -27.17
N SER A 222 2.00 79.96 -27.03
CA SER A 222 3.25 80.42 -26.39
C SER A 222 3.02 81.45 -25.28
N GLU A 223 1.78 81.60 -24.78
CA GLU A 223 1.40 82.58 -23.74
C GLU A 223 0.53 81.99 -22.59
N ASP A 224 0.21 80.69 -22.62
CA ASP A 224 -0.59 80.03 -21.58
C ASP A 224 0.11 78.86 -20.86
N ILE A 225 1.19 78.29 -21.41
CA ILE A 225 1.94 77.21 -20.73
C ILE A 225 2.63 77.72 -19.45
N GLU A 226 3.18 78.93 -19.46
CA GLU A 226 3.84 79.52 -18.28
C GLU A 226 2.89 79.65 -17.08
N LYS A 227 1.58 79.89 -17.31
CA LYS A 227 0.58 79.96 -16.22
C LYS A 227 0.30 78.59 -15.60
N GLY A 228 0.32 77.53 -16.41
CA GLY A 228 0.10 76.15 -15.95
C GLY A 228 1.23 75.68 -15.03
N ASP A 229 2.48 75.82 -15.49
CA ASP A 229 3.66 75.47 -14.69
C ASP A 229 3.79 76.37 -13.46
N TYR A 230 3.54 77.69 -13.58
CA TYR A 230 3.59 78.59 -12.43
C TYR A 230 2.52 78.24 -11.38
N PHE A 231 1.33 77.81 -11.79
CA PHE A 231 0.28 77.36 -10.86
C PHE A 231 0.61 76.01 -10.21
N LEU A 232 1.14 75.04 -10.97
CA LEU A 232 1.58 73.75 -10.44
C LEU A 232 2.75 73.93 -9.46
N LYS A 233 3.69 74.82 -9.78
CA LYS A 233 4.83 75.17 -8.94
C LYS A 233 4.43 75.93 -7.69
N LEU A 234 3.52 76.92 -7.77
CA LEU A 234 2.93 77.55 -6.57
C LEU A 234 2.17 76.54 -5.71
N LYS A 235 1.51 75.55 -6.32
CA LYS A 235 0.82 74.49 -5.57
C LYS A 235 1.83 73.63 -4.82
N LEU A 236 2.88 73.16 -5.47
CA LEU A 236 3.95 72.36 -4.85
C LEU A 236 4.70 73.17 -3.76
N GLU A 237 5.12 74.40 -4.05
CA GLU A 237 5.76 75.29 -3.06
C GLU A 237 4.84 75.55 -1.85
N ARG A 238 3.53 75.70 -2.06
CA ARG A 238 2.55 75.85 -0.98
C ARG A 238 2.32 74.54 -0.20
N GLU A 239 2.32 73.39 -0.87
CA GLU A 239 2.21 72.07 -0.23
C GLU A 239 3.47 71.75 0.58
N ASP A 240 4.67 72.13 0.11
CA ASP A 240 5.93 72.02 0.86
C ASP A 240 6.00 72.99 2.06
N ILE A 241 5.51 74.23 1.91
CA ILE A 241 5.38 75.17 3.05
C ILE A 241 4.42 74.59 4.11
N LEU A 242 3.23 74.12 3.71
CA LEU A 242 2.25 73.52 4.63
C LEU A 242 2.77 72.22 5.27
N ARG A 243 3.52 71.39 4.51
CA ARG A 243 4.21 70.21 5.04
C ARG A 243 5.24 70.61 6.09
N LYS A 244 6.05 71.64 5.81
CA LYS A 244 7.08 72.11 6.74
C LYS A 244 6.48 72.70 8.01
N GLU A 245 5.45 73.53 7.90
CA GLU A 245 4.69 74.06 9.05
C GLU A 245 4.06 72.93 9.89
N ALA A 246 3.53 71.89 9.25
CA ALA A 246 3.01 70.71 9.94
C ALA A 246 4.12 69.89 10.65
N LEU A 247 5.28 69.71 10.01
CA LEU A 247 6.42 69.00 10.59
C LEU A 247 7.04 69.76 11.78
N ASP A 248 7.23 71.08 11.68
CA ASP A 248 7.72 71.91 12.78
C ASP A 248 6.72 71.95 13.95
N ARG A 249 5.39 71.98 13.66
CA ARG A 249 4.34 71.82 14.68
C ARG A 249 4.45 70.46 15.37
N LEU A 250 4.51 69.37 14.61
CA LEU A 250 4.54 68.00 15.13
C LEU A 250 5.81 67.74 15.94
N ALA A 251 6.98 68.16 15.47
CA ALA A 251 8.23 68.09 16.21
C ALA A 251 8.15 68.88 17.52
N GLY A 252 7.64 70.12 17.48
CA GLY A 252 7.49 70.97 18.67
C GLY A 252 6.49 70.44 19.69
N GLU A 253 5.38 69.83 19.25
CA GLU A 253 4.40 69.19 20.13
C GLU A 253 4.92 67.89 20.75
N ASN A 254 5.50 67.00 19.95
CA ASN A 254 6.04 65.73 20.43
C ASN A 254 7.23 65.96 21.38
N PHE A 255 8.08 66.97 21.10
CA PHE A 255 9.14 67.38 22.01
C PHE A 255 8.62 67.86 23.37
N LYS A 256 7.55 68.68 23.39
CA LYS A 256 6.89 69.13 24.64
C LYS A 256 6.21 67.99 25.41
N LYS A 257 5.72 66.97 24.70
CA LYS A 257 5.08 65.77 25.29
C LYS A 257 6.12 64.74 25.79
N GLY A 258 7.39 64.87 25.42
CA GLY A 258 8.46 63.89 25.71
C GLY A 258 8.43 62.65 24.81
N ASN A 259 7.72 62.71 23.70
CA ASN A 259 7.56 61.57 22.78
C ASN A 259 8.87 61.32 22.02
N LYS A 260 9.37 60.07 22.07
CA LYS A 260 10.56 59.60 21.34
C LYS A 260 10.38 59.58 19.81
N LEU A 261 9.15 59.60 19.32
CA LEU A 261 8.78 59.31 17.93
C LEU A 261 7.63 60.21 17.45
N PHE A 262 7.63 60.58 16.17
CA PHE A 262 6.44 60.87 15.38
C PHE A 262 6.66 60.44 13.92
N TYR A 263 5.64 60.59 13.06
CA TYR A 263 5.73 60.28 11.64
C TYR A 263 4.82 61.22 10.83
N TYR A 264 5.07 61.31 9.51
CA TYR A 264 4.28 62.12 8.58
C TYR A 264 4.03 61.34 7.27
N PRO A 265 2.80 61.33 6.72
CA PRO A 265 1.58 61.93 7.27
C PRO A 265 1.08 61.22 8.55
N GLU A 266 0.30 61.94 9.37
CA GLU A 266 -0.22 61.44 10.66
C GLU A 266 -1.20 60.25 10.53
N VAL A 267 -1.73 60.01 9.33
CA VAL A 267 -2.54 58.83 8.97
C VAL A 267 -1.81 58.07 7.86
N ILE A 268 -1.42 56.83 8.15
CA ILE A 268 -0.68 55.97 7.22
C ILE A 268 -1.66 55.07 6.48
N LYS A 269 -1.49 54.95 5.15
CA LYS A 269 -2.28 54.07 4.28
C LYS A 269 -1.36 53.13 3.48
N PRO A 270 -1.88 52.01 2.95
CA PRO A 270 -1.05 51.06 2.21
C PRO A 270 -0.60 51.61 0.85
N GLY A 271 0.63 51.28 0.44
CA GLY A 271 1.20 51.68 -0.85
C GLY A 271 1.72 53.13 -0.91
N GLN A 272 1.88 53.82 0.22
CA GLN A 272 2.41 55.19 0.29
C GLN A 272 3.76 55.25 1.03
N GLU A 273 4.51 56.33 0.81
CA GLU A 273 5.67 56.67 1.65
C GLU A 273 5.25 57.25 3.00
N VAL A 274 5.88 56.81 4.08
CA VAL A 274 5.86 57.49 5.38
C VAL A 274 7.26 57.98 5.74
N GLU A 275 7.36 59.18 6.29
CA GLU A 275 8.59 59.70 6.86
C GLU A 275 8.54 59.58 8.39
N ILE A 276 9.41 58.75 8.95
CA ILE A 276 9.47 58.45 10.39
C ILE A 276 10.53 59.35 11.04
N TYR A 277 10.18 59.99 12.16
CA TYR A 277 11.02 60.94 12.89
C TYR A 277 11.27 60.49 14.34
N PHE A 278 12.53 60.27 14.69
CA PHE A 278 12.99 59.78 15.99
C PHE A 278 13.79 60.84 16.75
N ASN A 279 13.50 61.07 18.02
CA ASN A 279 14.25 61.99 18.86
C ASN A 279 15.36 61.26 19.63
N ARG A 280 16.58 61.37 19.11
CA ARG A 280 17.74 60.68 19.68
C ARG A 280 18.06 61.18 21.10
N SER A 281 17.74 62.43 21.45
CA SER A 281 17.97 62.97 22.81
C SER A 281 17.06 62.37 23.90
N PHE A 282 15.92 61.78 23.55
CA PHE A 282 15.06 61.05 24.50
C PHE A 282 15.31 59.54 24.53
N SER A 283 16.38 59.08 23.86
CA SER A 283 16.69 57.67 23.65
C SER A 283 17.88 57.18 24.47
N THR A 284 18.01 55.86 24.61
CA THR A 284 19.29 55.20 24.92
C THR A 284 20.39 55.57 23.93
N LEU A 285 20.04 55.85 22.67
CA LEU A 285 20.93 56.17 21.55
C LEU A 285 21.48 57.62 21.55
N LYS A 286 21.20 58.44 22.58
CA LYS A 286 21.53 59.88 22.64
C LYS A 286 22.98 60.27 22.35
N ASN A 287 23.93 59.35 22.59
CA ASN A 287 25.37 59.57 22.36
C ASN A 287 25.90 58.87 21.10
N GLU A 288 25.09 58.03 20.45
CA GLU A 288 25.54 57.14 19.38
C GLU A 288 25.70 57.89 18.05
N PRO A 289 26.76 57.62 17.27
CA PRO A 289 27.05 58.37 16.04
C PRO A 289 26.03 58.08 14.92
N ASP A 290 25.51 56.86 14.88
CA ASP A 290 24.57 56.35 13.90
C ASP A 290 23.28 55.90 14.59
N VAL A 291 22.15 56.13 13.90
CA VAL A 291 20.84 55.60 14.28
C VAL A 291 20.29 54.83 13.09
N ILE A 292 19.92 53.57 13.31
CA ILE A 292 19.36 52.67 12.29
C ILE A 292 18.01 52.18 12.80
N ILE A 293 16.97 52.24 11.98
CA ILE A 293 15.70 51.55 12.22
C ILE A 293 15.79 50.14 11.65
N MET A 294 15.40 49.14 12.43
CA MET A 294 15.21 47.75 11.98
C MET A 294 13.77 47.37 12.29
N GLY A 295 13.05 46.86 11.29
CA GLY A 295 11.64 46.54 11.43
C GLY A 295 11.13 45.54 10.40
N ALA A 296 9.83 45.29 10.49
CA ALA A 296 9.04 44.50 9.55
C ALA A 296 7.57 44.93 9.66
N TYR A 297 6.72 44.40 8.78
CA TYR A 297 5.29 44.66 8.79
C TYR A 297 4.53 43.49 9.43
N ASN A 298 3.32 43.78 9.92
CA ASN A 298 2.32 42.80 10.37
C ASN A 298 2.85 41.78 11.40
N ASP A 299 3.14 42.21 12.64
CA ASP A 299 3.62 41.33 13.72
C ASP A 299 4.98 40.68 13.43
N TRP A 300 5.86 41.42 12.77
CA TRP A 300 7.13 40.95 12.18
C TRP A 300 6.97 39.79 11.15
N LYS A 301 5.77 39.49 10.65
CA LYS A 301 5.51 38.39 9.71
C LYS A 301 5.84 38.74 8.24
N TRP A 302 6.00 40.01 7.88
CA TRP A 302 6.08 40.45 6.47
C TRP A 302 7.23 41.42 6.20
N LYS A 303 7.95 41.20 5.09
CA LYS A 303 8.95 42.12 4.47
C LYS A 303 9.75 42.97 5.48
N SER A 304 10.82 42.40 6.05
CA SER A 304 11.71 43.17 6.92
C SER A 304 12.45 44.28 6.18
N PHE A 305 12.77 45.35 6.91
CA PHE A 305 13.52 46.51 6.43
C PHE A 305 14.58 46.92 7.45
N THR A 306 15.65 47.56 6.97
CA THR A 306 16.69 48.15 7.82
C THR A 306 17.22 49.39 7.12
N LEU A 307 17.06 50.57 7.73
CA LEU A 307 17.38 51.85 7.13
C LEU A 307 18.19 52.72 8.10
N LYS A 308 19.20 53.42 7.60
CA LYS A 308 19.95 54.39 8.38
C LYS A 308 19.21 55.73 8.38
N LEU A 309 18.97 56.29 9.56
CA LEU A 309 18.36 57.61 9.70
C LEU A 309 19.40 58.70 9.43
N SER A 310 18.94 59.82 8.87
CA SER A 310 19.71 61.06 8.71
C SER A 310 19.21 62.11 9.69
N LYS A 311 20.09 62.99 10.18
CA LYS A 311 19.66 64.11 11.03
C LYS A 311 18.78 65.07 10.23
N SER A 312 17.61 65.44 10.76
CA SER A 312 16.66 66.30 10.07
C SER A 312 16.91 67.79 10.36
N ASN A 313 16.27 68.66 9.58
CA ASN A 313 16.36 70.12 9.72
C ASN A 313 15.39 70.71 10.75
N LEU A 314 14.68 69.87 11.52
CA LEU A 314 13.67 70.28 12.50
C LEU A 314 14.30 70.67 13.83
N ASN A 315 13.61 71.51 14.61
CA ASN A 315 14.14 72.00 15.88
C ASN A 315 14.21 70.90 16.97
N GLY A 316 15.40 70.33 17.17
CA GLY A 316 15.71 69.29 18.15
C GLY A 316 16.81 68.35 17.66
N ASP A 317 17.09 67.26 18.37
CA ASP A 317 17.92 66.16 17.84
C ASP A 317 17.02 65.10 17.18
N TRP A 318 16.22 65.56 16.21
CA TRP A 318 15.34 64.74 15.40
C TRP A 318 16.11 64.14 14.21
N TRP A 319 15.94 62.85 14.01
CA TRP A 319 16.54 62.08 12.91
C TRP A 319 15.40 61.40 12.14
N SER A 320 15.50 61.31 10.81
CA SER A 320 14.43 60.73 9.98
C SER A 320 14.90 59.77 8.89
N CYS A 321 13.96 58.96 8.42
CA CYS A 321 14.06 58.13 7.23
C CYS A 321 12.70 58.04 6.53
N GLN A 322 12.70 57.88 5.21
CA GLN A 322 11.51 57.56 4.43
C GLN A 322 11.38 56.03 4.29
N LEU A 323 10.15 55.53 4.34
CA LEU A 323 9.81 54.11 4.34
C LEU A 323 8.57 53.87 3.47
N HIS A 324 8.70 53.03 2.45
CA HIS A 324 7.58 52.61 1.62
C HIS A 324 6.70 51.60 2.40
N VAL A 325 5.42 51.89 2.58
CA VAL A 325 4.48 50.99 3.27
C VAL A 325 3.84 50.04 2.24
N PRO A 326 4.05 48.71 2.30
CA PRO A 326 3.45 47.77 1.35
C PRO A 326 1.92 47.81 1.34
N LYS A 327 1.29 47.35 0.25
CA LYS A 327 -0.18 47.31 0.14
C LYS A 327 -0.82 46.31 1.10
N GLU A 328 -0.03 45.31 1.50
CA GLU A 328 -0.43 44.21 2.39
C GLU A 328 -0.30 44.57 3.89
N ALA A 329 0.17 45.77 4.24
CA ALA A 329 0.46 46.14 5.63
C ALA A 329 -0.77 46.70 6.36
N TYR A 330 -1.07 46.13 7.55
CA TYR A 330 -1.92 46.73 8.59
C TYR A 330 -1.09 47.33 9.74
N ARG A 331 0.19 46.96 9.85
CA ARG A 331 1.08 47.46 10.90
C ARG A 331 2.55 47.53 10.46
N ILE A 332 3.29 48.43 11.10
CA ILE A 332 4.75 48.54 11.02
C ILE A 332 5.29 48.33 12.44
N ASP A 333 6.18 47.35 12.63
CA ASP A 333 6.79 46.97 13.91
C ASP A 333 8.32 47.13 13.82
N PHE A 334 8.95 47.86 14.74
CA PHE A 334 10.37 48.21 14.63
C PHE A 334 11.06 48.59 15.95
N VAL A 335 12.40 48.62 15.90
CA VAL A 335 13.30 49.11 16.94
C VAL A 335 14.37 50.02 16.33
N PHE A 336 14.99 50.88 17.15
CA PHE A 336 16.17 51.64 16.73
C PHE A 336 17.43 51.07 17.39
N TYR A 337 18.57 51.13 16.70
CA TYR A 337 19.85 50.67 17.23
C TYR A 337 21.05 51.38 16.59
N ASN A 338 22.24 51.24 17.20
CA ASN A 338 23.49 51.89 16.77
C ASN A 338 24.29 51.12 15.70
N GLY A 339 23.75 50.02 15.16
CA GLY A 339 24.49 49.10 14.29
C GLY A 339 25.21 47.96 15.04
N ALA A 340 25.26 47.98 16.38
CA ALA A 340 25.95 47.01 17.21
C ALA A 340 25.06 46.49 18.37
N ASP A 341 25.32 46.91 19.60
CA ASP A 341 24.78 46.36 20.85
C ASP A 341 23.86 47.32 21.62
N VAL A 342 23.76 48.60 21.23
CA VAL A 342 22.86 49.58 21.87
C VAL A 342 21.57 49.68 21.06
N TYR A 343 20.44 49.42 21.74
CA TYR A 343 19.09 49.43 21.17
C TYR A 343 18.18 50.39 21.96
N ASP A 344 17.20 50.98 21.27
CA ASP A 344 15.98 51.52 21.86
C ASP A 344 14.78 50.74 21.30
N ASN A 345 14.18 49.91 22.15
CA ASN A 345 12.94 49.20 21.89
C ASN A 345 11.81 49.72 22.78
N ASN A 346 11.74 51.04 22.94
CA ASN A 346 10.64 51.75 23.61
C ASN A 346 10.26 51.09 24.95
N ASP A 347 11.27 51.02 25.82
CA ASP A 347 11.16 50.54 27.20
C ASP A 347 10.65 49.09 27.33
N LYS A 348 11.06 48.25 26.35
CA LYS A 348 10.76 46.81 26.17
C LYS A 348 9.39 46.51 25.52
N GLN A 349 8.85 47.46 24.75
CA GLN A 349 7.74 47.24 23.83
C GLN A 349 8.11 47.88 22.49
N ASP A 350 8.43 47.08 21.48
CA ASP A 350 8.85 47.53 20.14
C ASP A 350 7.95 48.66 19.61
N PHE A 351 8.53 49.62 18.89
CA PHE A 351 7.76 50.71 18.31
C PHE A 351 6.80 50.13 17.26
N CYS A 352 5.56 50.61 17.30
CA CYS A 352 4.46 50.06 16.52
C CYS A 352 3.64 51.21 15.92
N ILE A 353 3.32 51.13 14.63
CA ILE A 353 2.44 52.07 13.94
C ILE A 353 1.37 51.31 13.14
N THR A 354 0.11 51.69 13.33
CA THR A 354 -1.04 51.15 12.58
C THR A 354 -1.14 51.76 11.18
N VAL A 355 -1.54 50.94 10.20
CA VAL A 355 -1.86 51.38 8.83
C VAL A 355 -3.37 51.29 8.63
N GLU A 356 -4.01 52.43 8.32
CA GLU A 356 -5.45 52.51 8.10
C GLU A 356 -5.83 52.12 6.66
N GLY A 357 -6.78 51.19 6.51
CA GLY A 357 -7.28 50.74 5.21
C GLY A 357 -6.41 49.70 4.51
N GLY A 358 -5.52 49.03 5.23
CA GLY A 358 -4.86 47.80 4.76
C GLY A 358 -5.77 46.57 4.79
N MET A 359 -5.21 45.43 4.36
CA MET A 359 -5.78 44.11 4.63
C MET A 359 -6.01 43.94 6.13
N ASP A 360 -7.10 43.29 6.56
CA ASP A 360 -7.20 42.89 7.96
C ASP A 360 -6.29 41.69 8.30
N ILE A 361 -6.26 41.27 9.56
CA ILE A 361 -5.38 40.18 10.01
C ILE A 361 -5.72 38.84 9.34
N PHE A 362 -7.01 38.58 9.06
CA PHE A 362 -7.46 37.37 8.37
C PHE A 362 -7.18 37.44 6.87
N ASP A 363 -7.42 38.59 6.22
CA ASP A 363 -7.07 38.81 4.82
C ASP A 363 -5.56 38.64 4.60
N PHE A 364 -4.74 39.19 5.50
CA PHE A 364 -3.29 39.03 5.43
C PHE A 364 -2.83 37.58 5.70
N GLU A 365 -3.47 36.84 6.61
CA GLU A 365 -3.17 35.40 6.79
C GLU A 365 -3.63 34.55 5.61
N ASN A 366 -4.71 34.91 4.92
CA ASN A 366 -5.13 34.27 3.67
C ASN A 366 -4.14 34.57 2.53
N PHE A 367 -3.69 35.81 2.40
CA PHE A 367 -2.64 36.21 1.45
C PHE A 367 -1.31 35.46 1.69
N LEU A 368 -0.90 35.29 2.96
CA LEU A 368 0.25 34.46 3.31
C LEU A 368 0.08 32.98 2.91
N LEU A 369 -1.15 32.45 2.94
CA LEU A 369 -1.44 31.09 2.47
C LEU A 369 -1.38 30.99 0.94
N GLU A 370 -1.81 32.03 0.19
CA GLU A 370 -1.68 32.08 -1.27
C GLU A 370 -0.22 32.18 -1.73
N GLU A 371 0.60 33.03 -1.11
CA GLU A 371 2.03 33.09 -1.41
C GLU A 371 2.73 31.77 -1.07
N LYS A 372 2.42 31.18 0.09
CA LYS A 372 2.96 29.88 0.49
C LYS A 372 2.53 28.73 -0.43
N LEU A 373 1.33 28.80 -1.03
CA LEU A 373 0.91 27.85 -2.07
C LEU A 373 1.82 27.96 -3.30
N ARG A 374 2.12 29.19 -3.76
CA ARG A 374 3.02 29.44 -4.90
C ARG A 374 4.43 28.93 -4.62
N GLU A 375 4.98 29.20 -3.43
CA GLU A 375 6.28 28.67 -2.99
C GLU A 375 6.29 27.13 -2.98
N GLN A 376 5.24 26.50 -2.46
CA GLN A 376 5.13 25.04 -2.41
C GLN A 376 4.97 24.41 -3.79
N GLU A 377 4.22 25.04 -4.70
CA GLU A 377 4.15 24.61 -6.10
C GLU A 377 5.51 24.70 -6.79
N GLU A 378 6.26 25.79 -6.61
CA GLU A 378 7.58 25.92 -7.22
C GLU A 378 8.56 24.89 -6.65
N LEU A 379 8.60 24.73 -5.33
CA LEU A 379 9.42 23.72 -4.65
C LEU A 379 9.05 22.30 -5.10
N ALA A 380 7.76 22.01 -5.32
CA ALA A 380 7.31 20.73 -5.86
C ALA A 380 7.79 20.52 -7.31
N ARG A 381 7.68 21.53 -8.18
CA ARG A 381 8.21 21.49 -9.56
C ARG A 381 9.72 21.25 -9.57
N GLN A 382 10.48 22.00 -8.76
CA GLN A 382 11.93 21.84 -8.63
C GLN A 382 12.32 20.45 -8.08
N THR A 383 11.56 19.90 -7.14
CA THR A 383 11.81 18.58 -6.55
C THR A 383 11.47 17.45 -7.53
N ALA A 384 10.35 17.56 -8.25
CA ALA A 384 9.98 16.62 -9.31
C ALA A 384 11.03 16.58 -10.44
N GLU A 385 11.62 17.72 -10.80
CA GLU A 385 12.71 17.76 -11.79
C GLU A 385 14.01 17.11 -11.27
N LYS A 386 14.40 17.37 -10.01
CA LYS A 386 15.53 16.68 -9.36
C LYS A 386 15.31 15.16 -9.32
N GLU A 387 14.09 14.70 -9.01
CA GLU A 387 13.73 13.28 -9.09
C GLU A 387 13.80 12.73 -10.52
N ARG A 388 13.32 13.47 -11.53
CA ARG A 388 13.37 13.07 -12.93
C ARG A 388 14.82 12.87 -13.38
N GLN A 389 15.70 13.81 -13.05
CA GLN A 389 17.14 13.72 -13.33
C GLN A 389 17.81 12.56 -12.58
N ALA A 390 17.45 12.32 -11.31
CA ALA A 390 17.97 11.18 -10.54
C ALA A 390 17.51 9.82 -11.11
N LYS A 391 16.25 9.71 -11.55
CA LYS A 391 15.69 8.53 -12.22
C LYS A 391 16.39 8.28 -13.56
N VAL A 392 16.66 9.32 -14.35
CA VAL A 392 17.46 9.22 -15.60
C VAL A 392 18.89 8.75 -15.33
N ARG A 393 19.60 9.34 -14.35
CA ARG A 393 20.96 8.90 -13.99
C ARG A 393 21.01 7.43 -13.56
N LYS A 394 20.07 6.99 -12.71
CA LYS A 394 19.95 5.58 -12.31
C LYS A 394 19.66 4.65 -13.49
N ARG A 395 18.83 5.08 -14.45
CA ARG A 395 18.54 4.29 -15.67
C ARG A 395 19.78 4.11 -16.55
N ILE A 396 20.56 5.18 -16.76
CA ILE A 396 21.80 5.12 -17.56
C ILE A 396 22.81 4.15 -16.93
N GLU A 397 22.98 4.22 -15.60
CA GLU A 397 23.89 3.32 -14.90
C GLU A 397 23.41 1.86 -14.91
N ALA A 398 22.12 1.62 -14.71
CA ALA A 398 21.54 0.27 -14.82
C ALA A 398 21.70 -0.31 -16.23
N GLU A 399 21.49 0.50 -17.29
CA GLU A 399 21.69 0.07 -18.67
C GLU A 399 23.18 -0.23 -18.95
N ARG A 400 24.11 0.55 -18.38
CA ARG A 400 25.56 0.31 -18.48
C ARG A 400 25.94 -1.03 -17.86
N VAL A 401 25.50 -1.30 -16.63
CA VAL A 401 25.78 -2.56 -15.92
C VAL A 401 25.14 -3.75 -16.64
N ALA A 402 23.89 -3.63 -17.08
CA ALA A 402 23.20 -4.69 -17.81
C ALA A 402 23.86 -4.98 -19.18
N ARG A 403 24.31 -3.94 -19.90
CA ARG A 403 25.05 -4.09 -21.16
C ARG A 403 26.40 -4.80 -20.98
N GLU A 404 27.10 -4.60 -19.86
CA GLU A 404 28.30 -5.38 -19.57
C GLU A 404 27.97 -6.84 -19.24
N ALA A 405 26.88 -7.09 -18.49
CA ALA A 405 26.41 -8.44 -18.19
C ALA A 405 26.02 -9.21 -19.47
N ASP A 406 25.32 -8.59 -20.42
CA ASP A 406 25.02 -9.20 -21.73
C ASP A 406 26.31 -9.63 -22.45
N ARG A 407 27.37 -8.80 -22.39
CA ARG A 407 28.65 -9.06 -23.06
C ARG A 407 29.43 -10.20 -22.41
N ILE A 408 29.41 -10.26 -21.08
CA ILE A 408 29.99 -11.38 -20.32
C ILE A 408 29.24 -12.68 -20.64
N GLN A 409 27.91 -12.64 -20.72
CA GLN A 409 27.11 -13.81 -21.11
C GLN A 409 27.38 -14.23 -22.56
N ALA A 410 27.42 -13.30 -23.53
CA ALA A 410 27.70 -13.59 -24.93
C ALA A 410 29.06 -14.30 -25.10
N ARG A 411 30.10 -13.83 -24.41
CA ARG A 411 31.42 -14.49 -24.35
C ARG A 411 31.35 -15.89 -23.75
N GLY A 412 30.56 -16.07 -22.70
CA GLY A 412 30.33 -17.37 -22.07
C GLY A 412 29.58 -18.37 -22.95
N GLU A 413 28.69 -17.90 -23.82
CA GLU A 413 28.00 -18.73 -24.83
C GLU A 413 28.92 -19.07 -26.01
N VAL A 414 29.63 -18.08 -26.57
CA VAL A 414 30.64 -18.27 -27.62
C VAL A 414 31.73 -19.24 -27.19
N ALA A 415 32.25 -19.13 -25.95
CA ALA A 415 33.27 -20.05 -25.45
C ALA A 415 32.79 -21.52 -25.42
N LYS A 416 31.51 -21.76 -25.10
CA LYS A 416 30.90 -23.10 -25.11
C LYS A 416 30.70 -23.61 -26.53
N GLN A 417 30.15 -22.79 -27.43
CA GLN A 417 30.00 -23.14 -28.85
C GLN A 417 31.36 -23.46 -29.49
N ARG A 418 32.39 -22.64 -29.20
CA ARG A 418 33.76 -22.83 -29.71
C ARG A 418 34.39 -24.12 -29.21
N ALA A 419 34.23 -24.47 -27.93
CA ALA A 419 34.70 -25.74 -27.39
C ALA A 419 33.97 -26.94 -28.01
N MET A 420 32.65 -26.86 -28.20
CA MET A 420 31.84 -27.90 -28.84
C MET A 420 32.24 -28.12 -30.31
N LEU A 421 32.37 -27.04 -31.08
CA LEU A 421 32.77 -27.11 -32.49
C LEU A 421 34.22 -27.61 -32.64
N GLN A 422 35.15 -27.19 -31.77
CA GLN A 422 36.51 -27.72 -31.74
C GLN A 422 36.57 -29.22 -31.45
N GLU A 423 35.65 -29.77 -30.67
CA GLU A 423 35.56 -31.22 -30.42
C GLU A 423 34.97 -31.96 -31.63
N LEU A 424 33.97 -31.39 -32.31
CA LEU A 424 33.41 -31.94 -33.56
C LEU A 424 34.41 -31.90 -34.71
N MET A 425 35.20 -30.84 -34.84
CA MET A 425 36.28 -30.74 -35.85
C MET A 425 37.38 -31.81 -35.71
N LYS A 426 37.52 -32.48 -34.55
CA LYS A 426 38.42 -33.64 -34.38
C LYS A 426 37.81 -34.95 -34.89
N ARG A 427 36.48 -35.00 -35.01
CA ARG A 427 35.69 -36.19 -35.38
C ARG A 427 35.23 -36.14 -36.84
N ALA A 428 35.12 -34.94 -37.38
CA ALA A 428 34.86 -34.70 -38.79
C ALA A 428 36.02 -35.22 -39.66
N VAL A 429 35.68 -35.95 -40.72
CA VAL A 429 36.62 -36.52 -41.69
C VAL A 429 36.26 -36.03 -43.10
N THR A 430 37.10 -36.27 -44.09
CA THR A 430 36.85 -35.84 -45.49
C THR A 430 36.07 -36.89 -46.31
N ALA A 431 36.17 -38.15 -45.90
CA ALA A 431 35.44 -39.30 -46.42
C ALA A 431 35.49 -40.44 -45.39
N ILE A 432 34.65 -41.46 -45.57
CA ILE A 432 34.83 -42.79 -44.97
C ILE A 432 34.77 -43.81 -46.11
N ASP A 433 35.86 -44.56 -46.29
CA ASP A 433 36.00 -45.58 -47.32
C ASP A 433 34.80 -46.55 -47.34
N ASP A 434 34.33 -46.88 -48.53
CA ASP A 434 33.12 -47.67 -48.82
C ASP A 434 31.79 -47.15 -48.22
N VAL A 435 31.77 -46.02 -47.49
CA VAL A 435 30.55 -45.48 -46.86
C VAL A 435 30.10 -44.15 -47.48
N TRP A 436 30.94 -43.10 -47.46
CA TRP A 436 30.58 -41.78 -47.99
C TRP A 436 31.81 -40.93 -48.38
N PHE A 437 31.63 -40.01 -49.34
CA PHE A 437 32.63 -38.98 -49.67
C PHE A 437 31.99 -37.72 -50.27
N ILE A 438 32.74 -36.62 -50.39
CA ILE A 438 32.29 -35.36 -51.03
C ILE A 438 33.16 -35.06 -52.26
N GLU A 439 32.52 -34.67 -53.38
CA GLU A 439 33.17 -34.20 -54.61
C GLU A 439 32.70 -32.77 -54.97
N PRO A 440 33.61 -31.82 -55.23
CA PRO A 440 35.07 -31.90 -55.06
C PRO A 440 35.47 -32.00 -53.58
N SER A 441 36.65 -32.56 -53.31
CA SER A 441 37.16 -32.72 -51.93
C SER A 441 37.73 -31.43 -51.32
N GLU A 442 38.05 -30.42 -52.13
CA GLU A 442 38.32 -29.05 -51.68
C GLU A 442 37.17 -28.12 -52.07
N PHE A 443 36.52 -27.52 -51.08
CA PHE A 443 35.38 -26.61 -51.24
C PHE A 443 35.35 -25.54 -50.15
N LYS A 444 34.52 -24.51 -50.35
CA LYS A 444 34.24 -23.41 -49.40
C LYS A 444 32.73 -23.17 -49.25
N GLY A 445 32.37 -22.20 -48.42
CA GLY A 445 31.06 -21.58 -48.42
C GLY A 445 30.60 -21.11 -49.82
N ASN A 446 29.31 -21.26 -50.09
CA ASN A 446 28.63 -21.04 -51.37
C ASN A 446 29.06 -21.94 -52.56
N ASP A 447 29.99 -22.88 -52.41
CA ASP A 447 30.26 -23.87 -53.46
C ASP A 447 29.13 -24.92 -53.54
N MET A 448 28.86 -25.42 -54.75
CA MET A 448 27.97 -26.57 -54.96
C MET A 448 28.79 -27.86 -54.90
N VAL A 449 28.41 -28.78 -54.01
CA VAL A 449 29.08 -30.07 -53.79
C VAL A 449 28.15 -31.26 -54.01
N LYS A 450 28.74 -32.41 -54.34
CA LYS A 450 28.07 -33.71 -54.42
C LYS A 450 28.50 -34.55 -53.22
N LEU A 451 27.55 -34.92 -52.38
CA LEU A 451 27.81 -35.84 -51.27
C LEU A 451 27.30 -37.23 -51.65
N TYR A 452 28.24 -38.16 -51.75
CA TYR A 452 28.03 -39.55 -52.15
C TYR A 452 27.89 -40.45 -50.92
N TYR A 453 26.97 -41.42 -50.98
CA TYR A 453 26.71 -42.45 -49.97
C TYR A 453 26.54 -43.81 -50.63
N ASN A 454 27.20 -44.83 -50.11
CA ASN A 454 27.01 -46.21 -50.52
C ASN A 454 25.81 -46.80 -49.78
N ARG A 455 24.70 -47.04 -50.47
CA ARG A 455 23.48 -47.58 -49.83
C ARG A 455 23.73 -48.96 -49.22
N SER A 456 24.65 -49.75 -49.79
CA SER A 456 24.92 -51.12 -49.37
C SER A 456 25.83 -51.23 -48.13
N SER A 457 26.45 -50.16 -47.66
CA SER A 457 27.32 -50.19 -46.47
C SER A 457 26.60 -49.98 -45.14
N GLY A 458 25.34 -49.51 -45.18
CA GLY A 458 24.59 -49.07 -44.00
C GLY A 458 23.22 -49.73 -43.79
N PRO A 459 22.46 -49.32 -42.76
CA PRO A 459 21.12 -49.84 -42.45
C PRO A 459 20.07 -49.52 -43.53
N LEU A 460 20.41 -48.65 -44.49
CA LEU A 460 19.55 -48.23 -45.60
C LEU A 460 19.67 -49.11 -46.85
N SER A 461 20.41 -50.23 -46.78
CA SER A 461 20.57 -51.22 -47.88
C SER A 461 19.27 -51.67 -48.54
N ASN A 462 18.19 -51.81 -47.76
CA ASN A 462 16.86 -52.19 -48.26
C ASN A 462 15.94 -51.00 -48.60
N ALA A 463 16.39 -49.76 -48.43
CA ALA A 463 15.59 -48.57 -48.68
C ALA A 463 15.34 -48.37 -50.19
N ARG A 464 14.10 -47.98 -50.53
CA ARG A 464 13.68 -47.68 -51.91
C ARG A 464 14.03 -46.26 -52.36
N GLU A 465 14.16 -45.36 -51.40
CA GLU A 465 14.63 -43.98 -51.56
C GLU A 465 15.66 -43.70 -50.47
N ILE A 466 16.59 -42.79 -50.72
CA ILE A 466 17.50 -42.27 -49.71
C ILE A 466 17.39 -40.75 -49.71
N TRP A 467 17.38 -40.16 -48.53
CA TRP A 467 17.41 -38.72 -48.32
C TRP A 467 18.59 -38.35 -47.43
N ILE A 468 19.25 -37.24 -47.73
CA ILE A 468 20.15 -36.57 -46.80
C ILE A 468 19.33 -35.58 -45.98
N HIS A 469 19.49 -35.65 -44.66
CA HIS A 469 18.96 -34.72 -43.68
C HIS A 469 20.20 -34.10 -43.02
N GLY A 470 20.48 -32.83 -43.29
CA GLY A 470 21.75 -32.19 -42.91
C GLY A 470 21.62 -30.75 -42.43
N GLY A 471 22.67 -30.29 -41.77
CA GLY A 471 22.87 -28.96 -41.21
C GLY A 471 24.36 -28.61 -41.19
N HIS A 472 24.75 -27.68 -40.33
CA HIS A 472 26.15 -27.27 -40.15
C HIS A 472 26.40 -26.71 -38.75
N ASN A 473 27.69 -26.65 -38.39
CA ASN A 473 28.21 -26.06 -37.16
C ASN A 473 27.56 -26.62 -35.88
N SER A 474 27.37 -27.94 -35.81
CA SER A 474 26.64 -28.67 -34.74
C SER A 474 25.11 -28.55 -34.87
N TRP A 475 24.58 -28.64 -36.09
CA TRP A 475 23.16 -28.43 -36.41
C TRP A 475 22.62 -27.04 -35.94
N LYS A 476 23.46 -25.99 -36.01
CA LYS A 476 23.21 -24.63 -35.48
C LYS A 476 21.82 -24.09 -35.86
N ASP A 477 21.50 -24.19 -37.15
CA ASP A 477 20.25 -23.70 -37.76
C ASP A 477 19.25 -24.84 -38.04
N GLY A 478 19.48 -26.01 -37.42
CA GLY A 478 18.69 -27.22 -37.61
C GLY A 478 18.93 -27.89 -38.96
N LEU A 479 17.83 -28.32 -39.62
CA LEU A 479 17.84 -28.98 -40.92
C LEU A 479 17.83 -27.93 -42.06
N SER A 480 19.02 -27.51 -42.49
CA SER A 480 19.19 -26.58 -43.62
C SER A 480 19.42 -27.27 -44.97
N VAL A 481 19.85 -28.55 -44.98
CA VAL A 481 20.00 -29.37 -46.20
C VAL A 481 19.04 -30.56 -46.14
N VAL A 482 18.02 -30.58 -47.00
CA VAL A 482 17.11 -31.73 -47.14
C VAL A 482 16.96 -32.05 -48.61
N SER A 483 17.53 -33.17 -49.05
CA SER A 483 17.55 -33.56 -50.47
C SER A 483 17.42 -35.07 -50.63
N LYS A 484 16.85 -35.50 -51.76
CA LYS A 484 16.73 -36.90 -52.14
C LYS A 484 17.95 -37.29 -52.97
N LEU A 485 18.65 -38.36 -52.58
CA LEU A 485 19.80 -38.84 -53.34
C LEU A 485 19.32 -39.53 -54.63
N VAL A 486 20.13 -39.40 -55.68
CA VAL A 486 19.95 -40.07 -56.97
C VAL A 486 21.09 -41.08 -57.16
N LYS A 487 20.80 -42.25 -57.74
CA LYS A 487 21.84 -43.26 -57.98
C LYS A 487 22.91 -42.74 -58.95
N SER A 488 24.18 -43.01 -58.66
CA SER A 488 25.30 -42.67 -59.53
C SER A 488 25.37 -43.63 -60.72
N GLU A 489 25.42 -43.08 -61.94
CA GLU A 489 25.70 -43.85 -63.17
C GLU A 489 27.21 -43.94 -63.47
N LYS A 490 28.04 -43.16 -62.76
CA LYS A 490 29.48 -43.03 -63.03
C LYS A 490 30.36 -43.95 -62.19
N ILE A 491 29.84 -44.49 -61.08
CA ILE A 491 30.57 -45.32 -60.11
C ILE A 491 29.93 -46.71 -60.14
N LEU A 492 30.75 -47.75 -60.36
CA LEU A 492 30.28 -49.12 -60.66
C LEU A 492 29.85 -49.91 -59.41
N GLU A 493 28.94 -49.34 -58.61
CA GLU A 493 28.48 -49.90 -57.33
C GLU A 493 27.10 -49.35 -56.93
N ASP A 494 26.65 -49.55 -55.69
CA ASP A 494 25.38 -49.01 -55.18
C ASP A 494 25.53 -47.64 -54.50
N TRP A 495 26.28 -46.74 -55.16
CA TRP A 495 26.47 -45.36 -54.74
C TRP A 495 25.32 -44.45 -55.19
N TRP A 496 24.88 -43.59 -54.29
CA TRP A 496 23.85 -42.57 -54.50
C TRP A 496 24.42 -41.22 -54.06
N TYR A 497 23.97 -40.11 -54.65
CA TYR A 497 24.47 -38.78 -54.30
C TYR A 497 23.37 -37.72 -54.27
N ALA A 498 23.59 -36.68 -53.47
CA ALA A 498 22.80 -35.46 -53.50
C ALA A 498 23.71 -34.26 -53.83
N GLU A 499 23.20 -33.34 -54.65
CA GLU A 499 23.79 -32.01 -54.85
C GLU A 499 23.20 -31.04 -53.82
N PHE A 500 24.05 -30.23 -53.19
CA PHE A 500 23.63 -29.09 -52.38
C PHE A 500 24.68 -27.97 -52.41
N VAL A 501 24.26 -26.77 -52.01
CA VAL A 501 25.16 -25.62 -51.82
C VAL A 501 25.64 -25.61 -50.37
N VAL A 502 26.94 -25.54 -50.17
CA VAL A 502 27.57 -25.45 -48.85
C VAL A 502 27.23 -24.08 -48.24
N PRO A 503 26.62 -24.00 -47.04
CA PRO A 503 26.29 -22.72 -46.41
C PRO A 503 27.54 -21.87 -46.17
N ASP A 504 27.45 -20.55 -46.37
CA ASP A 504 28.63 -19.67 -46.39
C ASP A 504 29.39 -19.64 -45.04
N GLU A 505 28.64 -19.71 -43.94
CA GLU A 505 29.15 -19.75 -42.57
C GLU A 505 29.58 -21.14 -42.09
N ALA A 506 29.55 -22.17 -42.95
CA ALA A 506 29.86 -23.54 -42.54
C ALA A 506 31.38 -23.73 -42.29
N LEU A 507 31.70 -24.15 -41.08
CA LEU A 507 33.01 -24.65 -40.65
C LEU A 507 33.02 -26.19 -40.62
N VAL A 508 31.89 -26.78 -40.24
CA VAL A 508 31.60 -28.23 -40.29
C VAL A 508 30.21 -28.43 -40.89
N LEU A 509 30.07 -29.39 -41.81
CA LEU A 509 28.79 -29.92 -42.28
C LEU A 509 28.40 -31.11 -41.41
N ASP A 510 27.13 -31.19 -41.02
CA ASP A 510 26.56 -32.26 -40.19
C ASP A 510 25.42 -32.96 -40.96
N TRP A 511 25.32 -34.29 -40.97
CA TRP A 511 24.16 -34.96 -41.58
C TRP A 511 23.89 -36.38 -41.08
N VAL A 512 22.68 -36.86 -41.40
CA VAL A 512 22.26 -38.26 -41.35
C VAL A 512 21.61 -38.63 -42.68
N PHE A 513 21.62 -39.92 -43.01
CA PHE A 513 20.84 -40.45 -44.14
C PHE A 513 19.55 -41.08 -43.64
N ALA A 514 18.50 -41.07 -44.46
CA ALA A 514 17.17 -41.54 -44.09
C ALA A 514 16.44 -42.23 -45.25
N ASP A 515 15.48 -43.12 -44.95
CA ASP A 515 14.65 -43.81 -45.94
C ASP A 515 13.50 -42.96 -46.54
N GLY A 516 13.42 -41.68 -46.17
CA GLY A 516 12.38 -40.76 -46.63
C GLY A 516 12.64 -39.30 -46.22
N PRO A 517 11.76 -38.35 -46.59
CA PRO A 517 11.87 -36.96 -46.15
C PRO A 517 11.52 -36.80 -44.66
N PRO A 518 11.86 -35.65 -44.04
CA PRO A 518 11.52 -35.35 -42.64
C PRO A 518 10.04 -35.58 -42.32
N LYS A 519 9.76 -36.06 -41.11
CA LYS A 519 8.43 -36.49 -40.62
C LYS A 519 7.82 -37.72 -41.34
N LYS A 520 8.51 -38.31 -42.33
CA LYS A 520 8.08 -39.57 -42.99
C LYS A 520 9.11 -40.70 -42.93
N ALA A 521 10.39 -40.39 -42.77
CA ALA A 521 11.43 -41.39 -42.56
C ALA A 521 11.25 -42.16 -41.25
N ILE A 522 11.55 -43.45 -41.31
CA ILE A 522 11.44 -44.45 -40.23
C ILE A 522 12.83 -45.01 -39.91
N ILE A 523 13.67 -45.23 -40.93
CA ILE A 523 15.03 -45.77 -40.81
C ILE A 523 16.03 -44.65 -41.10
N TYR A 524 17.04 -44.54 -40.24
CA TYR A 524 18.13 -43.57 -40.37
C TYR A 524 19.48 -44.28 -40.28
N ASP A 525 20.45 -43.82 -41.07
CA ASP A 525 21.87 -44.02 -40.79
C ASP A 525 22.43 -42.73 -40.20
N ASN A 526 22.79 -42.79 -38.92
CA ASN A 526 23.35 -41.69 -38.15
C ASN A 526 24.71 -42.06 -37.53
N ASN A 527 25.52 -42.84 -38.27
CA ASN A 527 26.88 -43.19 -37.88
C ASN A 527 26.97 -43.78 -36.45
N ARG A 528 26.07 -44.71 -36.13
CA ARG A 528 25.93 -45.32 -34.79
C ARG A 528 25.65 -44.29 -33.67
N ARG A 529 24.77 -43.32 -33.93
CA ARG A 529 24.43 -42.17 -33.05
C ARG A 529 25.56 -41.16 -32.83
N GLN A 530 26.46 -41.02 -33.81
CA GLN A 530 27.49 -39.97 -33.80
C GLN A 530 27.27 -38.90 -34.88
N ASP A 531 26.28 -39.11 -35.76
CA ASP A 531 26.07 -38.38 -37.02
C ASP A 531 27.31 -38.40 -37.94
N PHE A 532 27.15 -37.95 -39.18
CA PHE A 532 28.26 -37.80 -40.12
C PHE A 532 28.70 -36.33 -40.15
N HIS A 533 30.01 -36.09 -40.16
CA HIS A 533 30.59 -34.76 -40.09
C HIS A 533 31.74 -34.59 -41.09
N ALA A 534 31.79 -33.44 -41.78
CA ALA A 534 32.90 -33.04 -42.66
C ALA A 534 33.36 -31.60 -42.37
N ILE A 535 34.67 -31.38 -42.34
CA ILE A 535 35.25 -30.02 -42.23
C ILE A 535 35.10 -29.31 -43.58
N VAL A 536 34.76 -28.03 -43.58
CA VAL A 536 34.76 -27.18 -44.79
C VAL A 536 36.17 -26.63 -45.04
N PRO A 537 36.92 -27.11 -46.06
CA PRO A 537 38.37 -26.88 -46.14
C PRO A 537 38.82 -25.43 -46.34
N LYS A 538 37.99 -24.58 -46.94
CA LYS A 538 38.30 -23.18 -47.28
C LYS A 538 37.26 -22.22 -46.69
N SER A 539 37.03 -22.34 -45.39
CA SER A 539 36.05 -21.57 -44.61
C SER A 539 36.55 -20.17 -44.21
N ILE A 540 35.63 -19.34 -43.69
CA ILE A 540 35.89 -17.99 -43.13
C ILE A 540 36.99 -18.08 -42.03
N PRO A 541 37.93 -17.11 -41.93
CA PRO A 541 38.94 -17.13 -40.87
C PRO A 541 38.31 -17.26 -39.47
N ASN A 542 38.72 -18.31 -38.76
CA ASN A 542 38.11 -18.78 -37.51
C ASN A 542 37.88 -17.66 -36.47
N GLU A 543 38.80 -16.70 -36.38
CA GLU A 543 38.71 -15.57 -35.44
C GLU A 543 37.61 -14.55 -35.80
N LEU A 544 37.37 -14.30 -37.09
CA LEU A 544 36.30 -13.38 -37.53
C LEU A 544 34.91 -13.97 -37.24
N TYR A 545 34.72 -15.27 -37.50
CA TYR A 545 33.45 -15.97 -37.22
C TYR A 545 33.04 -15.84 -35.73
N TRP A 546 33.97 -16.02 -34.79
CA TRP A 546 33.64 -15.91 -33.36
C TRP A 546 33.39 -14.47 -32.88
N VAL A 547 34.01 -13.47 -33.52
CA VAL A 547 33.71 -12.05 -33.23
C VAL A 547 32.31 -11.68 -33.72
N GLU A 548 31.92 -12.14 -34.91
CA GLU A 548 30.56 -11.96 -35.41
C GLU A 548 29.53 -12.72 -34.58
N GLU A 549 29.81 -13.95 -34.15
CA GLU A 549 28.91 -14.73 -33.29
C GLU A 549 28.78 -14.11 -31.87
N GLU A 550 29.86 -13.57 -31.27
CA GLU A 550 29.77 -12.79 -30.02
C GLU A 550 28.83 -11.61 -30.19
N GLN A 551 28.97 -10.87 -31.30
CA GLN A 551 28.13 -9.72 -31.61
C GLN A 551 26.67 -10.09 -31.90
N ARG A 552 26.40 -11.20 -32.60
CA ARG A 552 25.04 -11.74 -32.85
C ARG A 552 24.36 -12.16 -31.55
N ILE A 553 25.06 -12.89 -30.68
CA ILE A 553 24.53 -13.32 -29.38
C ILE A 553 24.30 -12.12 -28.46
N PHE A 554 25.24 -11.17 -28.42
CA PHE A 554 25.10 -9.91 -27.66
C PHE A 554 23.87 -9.09 -28.10
N GLN A 555 23.64 -8.95 -29.41
CA GLN A 555 22.43 -8.30 -29.94
C GLN A 555 21.16 -9.07 -29.59
N ARG A 556 21.15 -10.40 -29.69
CA ARG A 556 20.01 -11.24 -29.25
C ARG A 556 19.69 -10.98 -27.77
N LEU A 557 20.68 -11.07 -26.89
CA LEU A 557 20.51 -10.84 -25.45
C LEU A 557 19.98 -9.43 -25.15
N GLN A 558 20.49 -8.39 -25.82
CA GLN A 558 19.95 -7.04 -25.70
C GLN A 558 18.48 -6.94 -26.12
N THR A 559 18.09 -7.53 -27.27
CA THR A 559 16.69 -7.49 -27.73
C THR A 559 15.76 -8.27 -26.80
N GLU A 560 16.18 -9.44 -26.33
CA GLU A 560 15.44 -10.21 -25.33
C GLU A 560 15.29 -9.44 -24.02
N ARG A 561 16.37 -8.83 -23.51
CA ARG A 561 16.31 -8.06 -22.26
C ARG A 561 15.41 -6.85 -22.41
N ARG A 562 15.51 -6.10 -23.53
CA ARG A 562 14.62 -4.96 -23.81
C ARG A 562 13.15 -5.38 -23.84
N LEU A 563 12.81 -6.46 -24.54
CA LEU A 563 11.44 -6.98 -24.60
C LEU A 563 10.94 -7.44 -23.21
N LYS A 564 11.79 -8.07 -22.39
CA LYS A 564 11.47 -8.47 -21.01
C LYS A 564 11.28 -7.24 -20.11
N GLU A 565 12.13 -6.22 -20.22
CA GLU A 565 12.02 -4.93 -19.51
C GLU A 565 10.76 -4.15 -19.90
N GLU A 566 10.47 -4.04 -21.21
CA GLU A 566 9.27 -3.39 -21.75
C GLU A 566 7.99 -4.10 -21.29
N ALA A 567 7.96 -5.44 -21.33
CA ALA A 567 6.83 -6.23 -20.82
C ALA A 567 6.65 -6.10 -19.30
N MET A 568 7.74 -6.18 -18.52
CA MET A 568 7.72 -5.97 -17.07
C MET A 568 7.21 -4.57 -16.71
N ARG A 569 7.67 -3.54 -17.44
CA ARG A 569 7.26 -2.15 -17.24
C ARG A 569 5.79 -1.95 -17.60
N ALA A 570 5.34 -2.43 -18.75
CA ALA A 570 3.93 -2.33 -19.15
C ALA A 570 3.00 -3.07 -18.17
N LYS A 571 3.44 -4.22 -17.62
CA LYS A 571 2.72 -4.94 -16.57
C LYS A 571 2.62 -4.11 -15.29
N ALA A 572 3.74 -3.55 -14.82
CA ALA A 572 3.78 -2.70 -13.64
C ALA A 572 2.93 -1.42 -13.80
N GLU A 573 2.96 -0.79 -14.98
CA GLU A 573 2.13 0.38 -15.30
C GLU A 573 0.63 0.01 -15.36
N LYS A 574 0.23 -1.16 -15.90
CA LYS A 574 -1.17 -1.65 -15.81
C LYS A 574 -1.58 -1.89 -14.34
N THR A 575 -0.75 -2.58 -13.55
CA THR A 575 -1.05 -2.84 -12.12
C THR A 575 -1.17 -1.54 -11.31
N ALA A 576 -0.25 -0.59 -11.49
CA ALA A 576 -0.30 0.69 -10.80
C ALA A 576 -1.55 1.51 -11.16
N ARG A 577 -1.93 1.54 -12.45
CA ARG A 577 -3.14 2.23 -12.91
C ARG A 577 -4.41 1.61 -12.32
N VAL A 578 -4.54 0.28 -12.38
CA VAL A 578 -5.70 -0.44 -11.79
C VAL A 578 -5.77 -0.24 -10.28
N LYS A 579 -4.64 -0.22 -9.56
CA LYS A 579 -4.60 0.05 -8.11
C LYS A 579 -5.07 1.47 -7.77
N ALA A 580 -4.72 2.46 -8.59
CA ALA A 580 -5.20 3.84 -8.46
C ALA A 580 -6.70 3.99 -8.79
N GLU A 581 -7.13 3.48 -9.95
CA GLU A 581 -8.54 3.44 -10.39
C GLU A 581 -9.44 2.77 -9.32
N THR A 582 -8.97 1.68 -8.72
CA THR A 582 -9.67 0.97 -7.64
C THR A 582 -9.75 1.82 -6.36
N LYS A 583 -8.63 2.44 -5.92
CA LYS A 583 -8.60 3.28 -4.71
C LYS A 583 -9.55 4.49 -4.83
N GLU A 584 -9.60 5.13 -5.99
CA GLU A 584 -10.53 6.23 -6.28
C GLU A 584 -12.00 5.74 -6.29
N ARG A 585 -12.29 4.65 -7.01
CA ARG A 585 -13.63 4.04 -7.06
C ARG A 585 -14.13 3.66 -5.67
N THR A 586 -13.27 3.10 -4.82
CA THR A 586 -13.61 2.69 -3.46
C THR A 586 -13.87 3.88 -2.55
N LEU A 587 -13.07 4.94 -2.63
CA LEU A 587 -13.34 6.19 -1.90
C LEU A 587 -14.68 6.82 -2.33
N LYS A 588 -14.94 6.90 -3.63
CA LYS A 588 -16.21 7.40 -4.18
C LYS A 588 -17.41 6.54 -3.74
N THR A 589 -17.24 5.21 -3.75
CA THR A 589 -18.28 4.25 -3.28
C THR A 589 -18.51 4.35 -1.77
N PHE A 590 -17.47 4.60 -0.97
CA PHE A 590 -17.58 4.85 0.47
C PHE A 590 -18.41 6.11 0.75
N LEU A 591 -18.09 7.25 0.11
CA LEU A 591 -18.86 8.49 0.23
C LEU A 591 -20.32 8.31 -0.23
N LEU A 592 -20.54 7.58 -1.34
CA LEU A 592 -21.88 7.22 -1.80
C LEU A 592 -22.63 6.31 -0.80
N SER A 593 -21.95 5.38 -0.12
CA SER A 593 -22.60 4.49 0.85
C SER A 593 -23.12 5.23 2.09
N GLN A 594 -22.49 6.35 2.47
CA GLN A 594 -22.97 7.18 3.57
C GLN A 594 -24.29 7.92 3.27
N LYS A 595 -24.69 8.06 1.99
CA LYS A 595 -25.86 8.85 1.54
C LYS A 595 -27.17 8.58 2.27
N HIS A 596 -27.36 7.39 2.82
CA HIS A 596 -28.57 7.04 3.58
C HIS A 596 -28.66 7.76 4.94
N VAL A 597 -27.54 8.27 5.47
CA VAL A 597 -27.45 9.10 6.69
C VAL A 597 -26.96 10.52 6.35
N VAL A 598 -25.89 10.66 5.55
CA VAL A 598 -25.26 11.95 5.26
C VAL A 598 -24.56 11.98 3.91
N TYR A 599 -24.58 13.12 3.21
CA TYR A 599 -23.75 13.38 2.02
C TYR A 599 -23.60 14.87 1.73
N THR A 600 -22.70 15.20 0.80
CA THR A 600 -22.49 16.55 0.27
C THR A 600 -22.90 16.68 -1.19
N ASP A 601 -23.28 17.90 -1.58
CA ASP A 601 -23.38 18.34 -2.96
C ASP A 601 -22.54 19.64 -3.13
N PRO A 602 -21.50 19.64 -3.99
CA PRO A 602 -20.94 18.48 -4.70
C PRO A 602 -20.39 17.41 -3.73
N LEU A 603 -20.36 16.15 -4.20
CA LEU A 603 -19.75 15.03 -3.46
C LEU A 603 -18.26 15.24 -3.22
N ASP A 604 -17.55 15.64 -4.27
CA ASP A 604 -16.09 15.79 -4.29
C ASP A 604 -15.73 17.22 -3.79
N VAL A 605 -15.75 17.43 -2.47
CA VAL A 605 -15.62 18.74 -1.80
C VAL A 605 -14.25 19.38 -2.06
N GLN A 606 -14.24 20.67 -2.47
CA GLN A 606 -13.01 21.41 -2.77
C GLN A 606 -12.75 22.52 -1.74
N ALA A 607 -11.48 22.81 -1.47
CA ALA A 607 -11.07 23.93 -0.64
C ALA A 607 -11.49 25.26 -1.29
N GLY A 608 -11.89 26.24 -0.47
CA GLY A 608 -12.43 27.52 -0.94
C GLY A 608 -13.87 27.48 -1.50
N SER A 609 -14.44 26.31 -1.79
CA SER A 609 -15.78 26.18 -2.38
C SER A 609 -16.89 26.36 -1.33
N THR A 610 -18.14 26.43 -1.80
CA THR A 610 -19.33 26.29 -0.94
C THR A 610 -19.95 24.91 -1.20
N VAL A 611 -20.37 24.22 -0.13
CA VAL A 611 -20.96 22.88 -0.20
C VAL A 611 -22.30 22.86 0.53
N THR A 612 -23.26 22.08 0.04
CA THR A 612 -24.49 21.76 0.76
C THR A 612 -24.36 20.38 1.40
N LEU A 613 -24.45 20.33 2.73
CA LEU A 613 -24.46 19.09 3.51
C LEU A 613 -25.92 18.65 3.73
N PHE A 614 -26.23 17.40 3.39
CA PHE A 614 -27.53 16.76 3.58
C PHE A 614 -27.44 15.69 4.68
N TYR A 615 -28.47 15.60 5.52
CA TYR A 615 -28.57 14.66 6.64
C TYR A 615 -29.97 14.06 6.75
N ASN A 616 -30.07 12.76 7.02
CA ASN A 616 -31.31 12.04 7.23
C ASN A 616 -31.47 11.67 8.71
N PRO A 617 -32.23 12.45 9.51
CA PRO A 617 -32.42 12.16 10.93
C PRO A 617 -33.16 10.84 11.17
N ALA A 618 -33.96 10.33 10.22
CA ALA A 618 -34.70 9.08 10.42
C ALA A 618 -33.79 7.85 10.60
N ASN A 619 -32.58 7.89 10.02
CA ASN A 619 -31.58 6.83 10.11
C ASN A 619 -30.53 7.10 11.21
N SER A 620 -30.88 7.87 12.24
CA SER A 620 -29.97 8.33 13.29
C SER A 620 -30.58 8.25 14.71
N VAL A 621 -29.77 8.51 15.74
CA VAL A 621 -30.24 8.71 17.13
C VAL A 621 -31.10 9.98 17.32
N LEU A 622 -31.20 10.84 16.30
CA LEU A 622 -32.03 12.04 16.27
C LEU A 622 -33.34 11.85 15.47
N ASN A 623 -33.75 10.60 15.22
CA ASN A 623 -35.05 10.31 14.62
C ASN A 623 -36.20 10.88 15.46
N GLY A 624 -37.19 11.49 14.81
CA GLY A 624 -38.36 12.11 15.44
C GLY A 624 -38.08 13.38 16.25
N LYS A 625 -36.87 13.95 16.20
CA LYS A 625 -36.55 15.22 16.88
C LYS A 625 -37.16 16.41 16.12
N PRO A 626 -37.64 17.45 16.84
CA PRO A 626 -38.32 18.59 16.22
C PRO A 626 -37.35 19.56 15.54
N GLU A 627 -36.09 19.57 15.96
CA GLU A 627 -35.02 20.38 15.38
C GLU A 627 -33.73 19.56 15.30
N ILE A 628 -32.90 19.90 14.31
CA ILE A 628 -31.54 19.37 14.14
C ILE A 628 -30.63 20.56 13.85
N TRP A 629 -29.48 20.59 14.49
CA TRP A 629 -28.48 21.64 14.39
C TRP A 629 -27.12 21.03 14.00
N LEU A 630 -26.49 21.59 12.98
CA LEU A 630 -25.13 21.25 12.56
C LEU A 630 -24.12 21.95 13.47
N ARG A 631 -23.14 21.18 13.98
CA ARG A 631 -21.86 21.70 14.48
C ARG A 631 -20.81 21.35 13.44
N CYS A 632 -20.06 22.31 12.96
CA CYS A 632 -19.04 22.09 11.93
C CYS A 632 -17.73 22.77 12.32
N SER A 633 -16.61 22.17 11.96
CA SER A 633 -15.25 22.72 12.04
C SER A 633 -14.42 22.12 10.91
N PHE A 634 -13.13 22.39 10.90
CA PHE A 634 -12.20 21.85 9.92
C PHE A 634 -10.92 21.35 10.59
N ASN A 635 -10.14 20.56 9.85
CA ASN A 635 -8.82 20.08 10.22
C ASN A 635 -8.81 19.35 11.58
N ARG A 636 -9.65 18.31 11.71
CA ARG A 636 -9.84 17.48 12.91
C ARG A 636 -10.24 18.30 14.13
N TRP A 637 -11.14 19.25 13.94
CA TRP A 637 -11.59 20.29 14.89
C TRP A 637 -10.52 21.31 15.30
N THR A 638 -9.34 21.34 14.67
CA THR A 638 -8.21 22.21 15.08
C THR A 638 -7.94 23.44 14.19
N HIS A 639 -8.81 23.72 13.21
CA HIS A 639 -8.67 24.89 12.32
C HIS A 639 -8.65 26.24 13.06
N ARG A 640 -7.89 27.24 12.56
CA ARG A 640 -7.65 28.53 13.26
C ARG A 640 -8.91 29.36 13.53
N MET A 641 -9.96 29.17 12.74
CA MET A 641 -11.27 29.83 12.92
C MET A 641 -12.08 29.24 14.09
N GLY A 642 -11.67 28.08 14.63
CA GLY A 642 -12.47 27.29 15.56
C GLY A 642 -13.71 26.67 14.92
N PRO A 643 -14.61 26.08 15.74
CA PRO A 643 -15.90 25.61 15.27
C PRO A 643 -16.77 26.76 14.75
N LEU A 644 -17.47 26.52 13.64
CA LEU A 644 -18.46 27.44 13.11
C LEU A 644 -19.65 27.57 14.09
N PRO A 645 -20.35 28.73 14.11
CA PRO A 645 -21.59 28.88 14.85
C PRO A 645 -22.61 27.78 14.50
N PRO A 646 -23.38 27.26 15.47
CA PRO A 646 -24.35 26.20 15.21
C PRO A 646 -25.38 26.63 14.16
N GLN A 647 -25.55 25.81 13.12
CA GLN A 647 -26.42 26.13 11.99
C GLN A 647 -27.65 25.21 12.00
N LYS A 648 -28.85 25.79 12.05
CA LYS A 648 -30.10 25.02 12.02
C LYS A 648 -30.27 24.33 10.66
N MET A 649 -30.48 23.01 10.66
CA MET A 649 -30.74 22.24 9.45
C MET A 649 -32.16 22.53 8.96
N ILE A 650 -32.33 22.82 7.66
CA ILE A 650 -33.62 23.12 7.04
C ILE A 650 -34.10 21.96 6.15
N PRO A 651 -35.40 21.71 5.96
CA PRO A 651 -35.87 20.64 5.06
C PRO A 651 -35.32 20.78 3.63
N ALA A 652 -34.93 19.66 3.03
CA ALA A 652 -34.55 19.58 1.62
C ALA A 652 -35.75 19.22 0.73
N GLU A 653 -35.70 19.58 -0.56
CA GLU A 653 -36.81 19.37 -1.51
C GLU A 653 -37.17 17.89 -1.75
N ASN A 654 -36.24 16.97 -1.45
CA ASN A 654 -36.44 15.52 -1.49
C ASN A 654 -37.08 14.95 -0.20
N GLY A 655 -37.54 15.81 0.73
CA GLY A 655 -38.50 15.55 1.81
C GLY A 655 -38.05 14.66 2.98
N SER A 656 -37.06 13.79 2.74
CA SER A 656 -36.50 12.83 3.70
C SER A 656 -35.25 13.35 4.41
N HIS A 657 -34.59 14.35 3.83
CA HIS A 657 -33.35 14.91 4.33
C HIS A 657 -33.55 16.36 4.80
N LEU A 658 -32.71 16.78 5.72
CA LEU A 658 -32.46 18.18 6.02
C LEU A 658 -31.13 18.59 5.36
N LYS A 659 -30.97 19.88 5.04
CA LYS A 659 -29.77 20.47 4.44
C LYS A 659 -29.26 21.68 5.22
N ALA A 660 -27.96 21.92 5.12
CA ALA A 660 -27.27 23.14 5.55
C ALA A 660 -26.15 23.47 4.55
N THR A 661 -25.67 24.71 4.53
CA THR A 661 -24.68 25.18 3.55
C THR A 661 -23.46 25.77 4.26
N VAL A 662 -22.28 25.24 3.91
CA VAL A 662 -21.00 25.52 4.56
C VAL A 662 -20.03 26.05 3.51
N LYS A 663 -19.32 27.15 3.82
CA LYS A 663 -18.17 27.62 3.03
C LYS A 663 -16.90 26.96 3.56
N ILE A 664 -16.10 26.38 2.66
CA ILE A 664 -14.88 25.65 2.97
C ILE A 664 -13.68 26.61 2.95
N PRO A 665 -12.81 26.65 3.98
CA PRO A 665 -11.55 27.39 3.94
C PRO A 665 -10.59 26.88 2.85
N VAL A 666 -9.67 27.72 2.38
CA VAL A 666 -8.65 27.33 1.39
C VAL A 666 -7.56 26.41 1.98
N ASP A 667 -7.37 26.43 3.29
CA ASP A 667 -6.42 25.58 4.02
C ASP A 667 -7.09 24.42 4.80
N ALA A 668 -8.35 24.11 4.48
CA ALA A 668 -9.03 22.95 5.04
C ALA A 668 -8.74 21.68 4.22
N TYR A 669 -8.36 20.59 4.91
CA TYR A 669 -8.16 19.25 4.33
C TYR A 669 -9.23 18.23 4.74
N VAL A 670 -9.98 18.52 5.79
CA VAL A 670 -11.15 17.74 6.23
C VAL A 670 -12.19 18.68 6.84
N MET A 671 -13.47 18.42 6.57
CA MET A 671 -14.61 19.03 7.23
C MET A 671 -15.09 18.07 8.33
N ASP A 672 -15.11 18.54 9.57
CA ASP A 672 -15.48 17.78 10.76
C ASP A 672 -16.84 18.25 11.28
N PHE A 673 -17.77 17.35 11.57
CA PHE A 673 -19.09 17.76 12.03
C PHE A 673 -19.82 16.71 12.88
N VAL A 674 -20.79 17.20 13.65
CA VAL A 674 -21.79 16.40 14.39
C VAL A 674 -23.14 17.11 14.35
N PHE A 675 -24.22 16.35 14.54
CA PHE A 675 -25.57 16.89 14.62
C PHE A 675 -26.07 16.90 16.06
N SER A 676 -26.81 17.93 16.47
CA SER A 676 -27.36 18.06 17.82
C SER A 676 -28.85 18.44 17.81
N GLU A 677 -29.60 17.97 18.80
CA GLU A 677 -31.02 18.28 18.98
C GLU A 677 -31.31 19.78 19.21
N ARG A 678 -30.34 20.57 19.70
CA ARG A 678 -30.52 21.99 20.05
C ARG A 678 -29.27 22.82 19.74
N GLU A 679 -29.45 24.15 19.70
CA GLU A 679 -28.39 25.16 19.52
C GLU A 679 -27.33 25.16 20.65
N ASP A 680 -27.71 24.75 21.86
CA ASP A 680 -26.80 24.61 23.02
C ASP A 680 -26.55 23.15 23.46
N GLY A 681 -26.82 22.17 22.58
CA GLY A 681 -26.46 20.76 22.78
C GLY A 681 -27.65 19.81 22.80
N GLY A 682 -27.80 19.03 23.87
CA GLY A 682 -28.81 17.97 23.98
C GLY A 682 -28.27 16.61 23.56
N ILE A 683 -29.10 15.78 22.91
CA ILE A 683 -28.62 14.56 22.25
C ILE A 683 -27.82 14.94 21.00
N PHE A 684 -26.69 14.27 20.78
CA PHE A 684 -25.87 14.39 19.58
C PHE A 684 -25.93 13.10 18.77
N ASP A 685 -25.95 13.22 17.45
CA ASP A 685 -25.40 12.20 16.58
C ASP A 685 -23.95 12.56 16.25
N ASN A 686 -23.04 11.76 16.81
CA ASN A 686 -21.60 11.82 16.59
C ASN A 686 -21.05 10.46 16.12
N LYS A 687 -21.84 9.68 15.37
CA LYS A 687 -21.41 8.40 14.77
C LYS A 687 -20.79 7.43 15.82
N ASN A 688 -21.43 7.32 16.99
CA ASN A 688 -20.95 6.56 18.15
C ASN A 688 -19.56 6.99 18.65
N GLY A 689 -19.38 8.30 18.87
CA GLY A 689 -18.16 8.90 19.38
C GLY A 689 -16.99 8.88 18.40
N MET A 690 -17.27 8.87 17.09
CA MET A 690 -16.30 8.93 15.99
C MET A 690 -16.39 10.25 15.22
N ASP A 691 -17.47 11.03 15.44
CA ASP A 691 -17.91 12.17 14.63
C ASP A 691 -18.11 11.83 13.13
N TYR A 692 -18.51 12.82 12.34
CA TYR A 692 -18.53 12.72 10.88
C TYR A 692 -17.40 13.57 10.29
N HIS A 693 -16.72 13.00 9.30
CA HIS A 693 -15.56 13.60 8.63
C HIS A 693 -15.70 13.42 7.11
N ILE A 694 -15.49 14.49 6.35
CA ILE A 694 -15.49 14.48 4.88
C ILE A 694 -14.16 15.09 4.40
N PRO A 695 -13.34 14.38 3.61
CA PRO A 695 -12.07 14.90 3.11
C PRO A 695 -12.30 16.05 2.11
N ILE A 696 -11.37 17.00 2.07
CA ILE A 696 -11.41 18.17 1.19
C ILE A 696 -10.22 18.11 0.23
N CYS A 697 -10.52 18.21 -1.07
CA CYS A 697 -9.52 18.28 -2.13
C CYS A 697 -9.02 19.71 -2.34
N GLY A 698 -7.78 19.86 -2.83
CA GLY A 698 -7.21 21.17 -3.18
C GLY A 698 -6.75 22.06 -2.01
N GLY A 699 -6.85 21.59 -0.75
CA GLY A 699 -6.42 22.36 0.42
C GLY A 699 -4.91 22.67 0.44
N VAL A 700 -4.55 23.91 0.76
CA VAL A 700 -3.14 24.39 0.85
C VAL A 700 -2.36 23.68 1.96
N VAL A 701 -3.06 23.31 3.05
CA VAL A 701 -2.50 22.52 4.15
C VAL A 701 -2.96 21.08 4.01
N LYS A 702 -2.06 20.11 4.18
CA LYS A 702 -2.37 18.68 4.23
C LYS A 702 -2.47 18.19 5.68
N GLU A 703 -3.18 17.07 5.89
CA GLU A 703 -3.24 16.42 7.20
C GLU A 703 -1.82 16.07 7.71
N PRO A 704 -1.43 16.50 8.92
CA PRO A 704 -0.12 16.19 9.46
C PRO A 704 0.01 14.67 9.72
N PRO A 705 1.14 14.04 9.38
CA PRO A 705 1.33 12.60 9.56
C PRO A 705 1.27 12.23 11.04
N MET A 706 0.39 11.30 11.39
CA MET A 706 0.43 10.65 12.71
C MET A 706 1.64 9.71 12.80
N HIS A 707 2.18 9.55 14.00
CA HIS A 707 3.13 8.47 14.31
C HIS A 707 2.40 7.33 15.05
N ILE A 708 2.37 6.16 14.43
CA ILE A 708 1.62 4.99 14.88
C ILE A 708 2.61 3.84 15.09
N VAL A 709 2.64 3.29 16.32
CA VAL A 709 3.48 2.14 16.67
C VAL A 709 2.59 0.93 16.90
N HIS A 710 2.71 -0.09 16.05
CA HIS A 710 2.04 -1.38 16.26
C HIS A 710 2.90 -2.23 17.20
N ILE A 711 2.31 -2.77 18.27
CA ILE A 711 2.96 -3.76 19.14
C ILE A 711 2.23 -5.08 18.99
N ALA A 712 2.93 -6.07 18.41
CA ALA A 712 2.37 -7.34 17.99
C ALA A 712 3.33 -8.50 18.31
N VAL A 713 2.84 -9.73 18.17
CA VAL A 713 3.62 -10.98 18.30
C VAL A 713 3.61 -11.81 17.01
N GLU A 714 2.85 -11.38 15.99
CA GLU A 714 2.87 -11.91 14.64
C GLU A 714 3.00 -10.75 13.64
N MET A 715 3.70 -11.00 12.53
CA MET A 715 3.81 -10.13 11.36
C MET A 715 4.09 -11.02 10.14
N ALA A 716 3.31 -10.89 9.07
CA ALA A 716 3.57 -11.60 7.82
C ALA A 716 4.73 -10.94 7.05
N PRO A 717 5.48 -11.68 6.22
CA PRO A 717 5.57 -13.15 6.13
C PRO A 717 6.55 -13.77 7.16
N ILE A 718 7.09 -12.97 8.10
CA ILE A 718 8.25 -13.34 8.94
C ILE A 718 7.92 -14.14 10.20
N ALA A 719 6.71 -13.99 10.74
CA ALA A 719 6.23 -14.53 12.01
C ALA A 719 4.69 -14.69 11.97
N LYS A 720 4.18 -15.81 11.46
CA LYS A 720 2.74 -15.99 11.16
C LYS A 720 2.20 -17.34 11.63
N VAL A 721 1.05 -17.31 12.32
CA VAL A 721 0.29 -18.48 12.82
C VAL A 721 -1.21 -18.34 12.52
N GLY A 722 -1.71 -17.12 12.36
CA GLY A 722 -3.05 -16.80 11.91
C GLY A 722 -3.11 -15.50 11.10
N GLY A 723 -4.32 -14.98 10.91
CA GLY A 723 -4.54 -13.72 10.17
C GLY A 723 -4.06 -12.47 10.90
N LEU A 724 -3.65 -12.56 12.17
CA LEU A 724 -3.14 -11.41 12.94
C LEU A 724 -1.88 -10.84 12.28
N GLY A 725 -0.93 -11.71 11.89
CA GLY A 725 0.27 -11.29 11.17
C GLY A 725 -0.01 -10.67 9.80
N ASP A 726 -1.03 -11.16 9.08
CA ASP A 726 -1.47 -10.57 7.82
C ASP A 726 -2.01 -9.15 8.04
N VAL A 727 -2.91 -8.97 9.03
CA VAL A 727 -3.51 -7.66 9.35
C VAL A 727 -2.45 -6.66 9.81
N VAL A 728 -1.56 -7.03 10.74
CA VAL A 728 -0.49 -6.13 11.23
C VAL A 728 0.34 -5.59 10.08
N THR A 729 0.67 -6.42 9.09
CA THR A 729 1.49 -6.02 7.92
C THR A 729 0.68 -5.15 6.97
N SER A 730 -0.49 -5.64 6.54
CA SER A 730 -1.24 -5.04 5.44
C SER A 730 -2.02 -3.78 5.84
N LEU A 731 -2.51 -3.67 7.09
CA LEU A 731 -3.00 -2.41 7.65
C LEU A 731 -1.87 -1.38 7.76
N SER A 732 -0.69 -1.77 8.25
CA SER A 732 0.45 -0.86 8.38
C SER A 732 0.90 -0.31 7.01
N ARG A 733 0.93 -1.15 5.96
CA ARG A 733 1.21 -0.70 4.59
C ARG A 733 0.14 0.28 4.09
N ALA A 734 -1.14 -0.04 4.27
CA ALA A 734 -2.23 0.84 3.83
C ALA A 734 -2.25 2.20 4.55
N VAL A 735 -1.89 2.24 5.84
CA VAL A 735 -1.74 3.47 6.63
C VAL A 735 -0.49 4.27 6.19
N GLN A 736 0.61 3.60 5.84
CA GLN A 736 1.78 4.24 5.24
C GLN A 736 1.48 4.83 3.84
N ASP A 737 0.71 4.11 3.02
CA ASP A 737 0.15 4.55 1.72
C ASP A 737 -0.88 5.70 1.83
N MET A 738 -1.16 6.18 3.04
CA MET A 738 -1.94 7.38 3.36
C MET A 738 -1.09 8.49 4.02
N ASN A 739 0.23 8.43 3.89
CA ASN A 739 1.18 9.44 4.38
C ASN A 739 1.13 9.58 5.93
N HIS A 740 1.24 8.44 6.62
CA HIS A 740 1.48 8.38 8.07
C HIS A 740 2.71 7.53 8.38
N ASN A 741 3.35 7.81 9.51
CA ASN A 741 4.55 7.11 9.95
C ASN A 741 4.14 5.87 10.75
N VAL A 742 4.49 4.68 10.27
CA VAL A 742 4.16 3.40 10.92
C VAL A 742 5.41 2.59 11.21
N ASP A 743 5.61 2.27 12.48
CA ASP A 743 6.63 1.34 12.96
C ASP A 743 5.97 0.11 13.60
N VAL A 744 6.59 -1.07 13.48
CA VAL A 744 6.15 -2.29 14.15
C VAL A 744 7.21 -2.72 15.17
N ILE A 745 6.80 -3.05 16.40
CA ILE A 745 7.64 -3.69 17.41
C ILE A 745 7.22 -5.15 17.54
N LEU A 746 8.18 -6.06 17.44
CA LEU A 746 8.00 -7.52 17.40
C LEU A 746 9.06 -8.23 18.27
N PRO A 747 8.78 -9.39 18.87
CA PRO A 747 9.84 -10.21 19.49
C PRO A 747 10.77 -10.81 18.44
N LYS A 748 12.08 -10.86 18.72
CA LYS A 748 13.04 -11.59 17.90
C LYS A 748 13.02 -13.08 18.25
N TYR A 749 12.08 -13.82 17.67
CA TYR A 749 12.04 -15.28 17.77
C TYR A 749 13.27 -15.90 17.10
N ASP A 750 13.67 -17.07 17.58
CA ASP A 750 14.65 -17.94 16.93
C ASP A 750 14.15 -18.52 15.60
N CYS A 751 12.84 -18.75 15.47
CA CYS A 751 12.18 -19.25 14.25
C CYS A 751 11.69 -18.17 13.27
N LEU A 752 12.20 -16.93 13.35
CA LEU A 752 11.88 -15.89 12.36
C LEU A 752 12.39 -16.24 10.95
N ASN A 753 11.56 -16.01 9.93
CA ASN A 753 12.01 -16.12 8.54
C ASN A 753 12.78 -14.86 8.10
N PHE A 754 14.06 -14.79 8.47
CA PHE A 754 14.95 -13.66 8.16
C PHE A 754 15.14 -13.37 6.67
N SER A 755 14.83 -14.31 5.76
CA SER A 755 14.98 -14.07 4.30
C SER A 755 14.08 -12.94 3.76
N ASN A 756 12.99 -12.64 4.48
CA ASN A 756 12.06 -11.56 4.15
C ASN A 756 12.32 -10.27 4.95
N VAL A 757 13.44 -10.19 5.70
CA VAL A 757 13.86 -8.98 6.43
C VAL A 757 15.03 -8.32 5.70
N LYS A 758 14.80 -7.12 5.17
CA LYS A 758 15.82 -6.30 4.50
C LYS A 758 16.52 -5.39 5.51
N ASP A 759 17.75 -5.01 5.21
CA ASP A 759 18.53 -4.02 5.96
C ASP A 759 18.63 -4.31 7.48
N LEU A 760 18.65 -5.59 7.86
CA LEU A 760 18.66 -6.02 9.27
C LEU A 760 20.00 -5.67 9.93
N GLN A 761 19.96 -4.75 10.88
CA GLN A 761 21.12 -4.21 11.59
C GLN A 761 20.87 -4.11 13.11
N PHE A 762 21.94 -4.21 13.90
CA PHE A 762 21.87 -3.88 15.32
C PHE A 762 21.63 -2.37 15.48
N HIS A 763 20.65 -1.99 16.31
CA HIS A 763 20.26 -0.60 16.51
C HIS A 763 20.77 -0.04 17.84
N LYS A 764 20.53 -0.75 18.95
CA LYS A 764 20.97 -0.42 20.31
C LYS A 764 20.72 -1.62 21.24
N SER A 765 21.21 -1.56 22.47
CA SER A 765 20.70 -2.38 23.57
C SER A 765 20.38 -1.53 24.80
N TYR A 766 19.62 -2.12 25.72
CA TYR A 766 19.26 -1.54 27.01
C TYR A 766 19.00 -2.69 28.00
N SER A 767 19.09 -2.42 29.30
CA SER A 767 18.85 -3.44 30.34
C SER A 767 17.49 -3.24 30.99
N TRP A 768 16.68 -4.29 31.08
CA TRP A 768 15.40 -4.28 31.79
C TRP A 768 15.19 -5.61 32.53
N SER A 769 14.58 -5.57 33.72
CA SER A 769 14.35 -6.74 34.58
C SER A 769 15.58 -7.65 34.78
N GLY A 770 16.79 -7.09 34.82
CA GLY A 770 18.04 -7.82 35.06
C GLY A 770 18.62 -8.57 33.85
N THR A 771 18.10 -8.37 32.63
CA THR A 771 18.68 -8.90 31.39
C THR A 771 18.95 -7.77 30.38
N GLU A 772 19.89 -7.99 29.46
CA GLU A 772 20.04 -7.13 28.28
C GLU A 772 18.94 -7.46 27.26
N ILE A 773 18.41 -6.44 26.60
CA ILE A 773 17.55 -6.56 25.43
C ILE A 773 18.27 -5.88 24.28
N LYS A 774 18.61 -6.66 23.25
CA LYS A 774 19.18 -6.15 22.00
C LYS A 774 18.05 -5.76 21.07
N VAL A 775 18.13 -4.56 20.50
CA VAL A 775 17.19 -4.05 19.50
C VAL A 775 17.86 -4.19 18.14
N TRP A 776 17.21 -4.92 17.25
CA TRP A 776 17.56 -4.97 15.84
C TRP A 776 16.52 -4.16 15.06
N PHE A 777 16.97 -3.46 14.02
CA PHE A 777 16.10 -2.75 13.10
C PHE A 777 16.21 -3.38 11.71
N GLY A 778 15.11 -3.50 10.99
CA GLY A 778 15.10 -3.91 9.59
C GLY A 778 13.79 -3.51 8.91
N LYS A 779 13.63 -3.90 7.64
CA LYS A 779 12.43 -3.64 6.85
C LYS A 779 11.74 -4.92 6.39
N VAL A 780 10.41 -4.95 6.53
CA VAL A 780 9.54 -6.06 6.11
C VAL A 780 8.39 -5.47 5.30
N GLU A 781 8.21 -5.90 4.05
CA GLU A 781 7.26 -5.31 3.09
C GLU A 781 7.27 -3.77 2.98
N GLY A 782 8.45 -3.17 3.21
CA GLY A 782 8.70 -1.72 3.19
C GLY A 782 8.60 -1.02 4.56
N LEU A 783 7.90 -1.64 5.51
CA LEU A 783 7.66 -1.12 6.86
C LEU A 783 8.93 -1.17 7.72
N SER A 784 9.06 -0.19 8.63
CA SER A 784 10.07 -0.21 9.69
C SER A 784 9.70 -1.22 10.78
N VAL A 785 10.62 -2.12 11.12
CA VAL A 785 10.41 -3.13 12.17
C VAL A 785 11.55 -3.14 13.18
N TYR A 786 11.18 -3.07 14.46
CA TYR A 786 12.07 -3.18 15.61
C TYR A 786 11.89 -4.54 16.29
N PHE A 787 12.93 -5.37 16.22
CA PHE A 787 12.96 -6.71 16.81
C PHE A 787 13.63 -6.67 18.18
N LEU A 788 12.90 -7.02 19.23
CA LEU A 788 13.41 -7.05 20.60
C LEU A 788 13.92 -8.46 20.95
N GLU A 789 15.19 -8.55 21.35
CA GLU A 789 15.88 -9.80 21.67
C GLU A 789 16.38 -9.81 23.12
N PRO A 790 15.53 -10.19 24.09
CA PRO A 790 15.93 -10.40 25.47
C PRO A 790 16.94 -11.55 25.58
N GLN A 791 18.10 -11.31 26.19
CA GLN A 791 19.17 -12.30 26.36
C GLN A 791 18.87 -13.32 27.48
N ASN A 792 17.59 -13.54 27.81
CA ASN A 792 17.10 -14.48 28.82
C ASN A 792 16.49 -15.76 28.23
N GLY A 793 16.46 -15.91 26.90
CA GLY A 793 16.01 -17.11 26.21
C GLY A 793 14.48 -17.28 26.09
N LEU A 794 13.65 -16.35 26.59
CA LEU A 794 12.18 -16.44 26.51
C LEU A 794 11.63 -16.55 25.07
N PHE A 795 12.42 -16.16 24.06
CA PHE A 795 12.07 -16.20 22.64
C PHE A 795 12.90 -17.21 21.82
N SER A 796 13.73 -18.01 22.49
CA SER A 796 14.58 -19.06 21.91
C SER A 796 13.97 -20.44 22.20
N VAL A 797 12.78 -20.70 21.65
CA VAL A 797 11.96 -21.88 21.97
C VAL A 797 11.37 -22.58 20.75
N GLY A 798 11.79 -22.20 19.53
CA GLY A 798 11.36 -22.75 18.25
C GLY A 798 9.93 -22.40 17.82
N CYS A 799 9.19 -21.56 18.55
CA CYS A 799 7.82 -21.19 18.20
C CYS A 799 7.33 -19.84 18.76
N ILE A 800 6.30 -19.31 18.10
CA ILE A 800 5.57 -18.11 18.52
C ILE A 800 4.67 -18.44 19.72
N TYR A 801 3.73 -19.39 19.56
CA TYR A 801 2.79 -19.84 20.61
C TYR A 801 2.96 -21.33 20.94
N GLY A 802 2.34 -21.76 22.03
CA GLY A 802 2.27 -23.17 22.44
C GLY A 802 3.32 -23.56 23.46
N ARG A 803 3.68 -22.64 24.37
CA ARG A 803 4.49 -22.92 25.57
C ARG A 803 3.67 -22.60 26.82
N GLY A 804 3.89 -23.37 27.89
CA GLY A 804 3.14 -23.23 29.15
C GLY A 804 3.29 -21.86 29.83
N ASN A 805 4.25 -21.05 29.39
CA ASN A 805 4.55 -19.71 29.91
C ASN A 805 4.34 -18.59 28.87
N ASP A 806 3.53 -18.78 27.81
CA ASP A 806 3.29 -17.73 26.80
C ASP A 806 2.83 -16.38 27.41
N GLY A 807 2.06 -16.40 28.50
CA GLY A 807 1.68 -15.17 29.23
C GLY A 807 2.85 -14.46 29.94
N GLU A 808 3.86 -15.19 30.40
CA GLU A 808 5.11 -14.63 30.94
C GLU A 808 5.95 -14.05 29.80
N ARG A 809 6.14 -14.84 28.73
CA ARG A 809 6.90 -14.44 27.52
C ARG A 809 6.37 -13.11 26.97
N PHE A 810 5.08 -13.04 26.68
CA PHE A 810 4.50 -11.83 26.09
C PHE A 810 4.34 -10.69 27.10
N GLY A 811 4.11 -10.99 28.40
CA GLY A 811 4.15 -9.98 29.46
C GLY A 811 5.52 -9.28 29.56
N PHE A 812 6.61 -10.05 29.49
CA PHE A 812 7.97 -9.52 29.42
C PHE A 812 8.16 -8.64 28.17
N PHE A 813 7.72 -9.11 27.00
CA PHE A 813 7.82 -8.34 25.75
C PHE A 813 7.03 -7.02 25.78
N CYS A 814 5.84 -6.99 26.37
CA CYS A 814 5.04 -5.76 26.49
C CYS A 814 5.76 -4.69 27.31
N HIS A 815 6.39 -5.08 28.43
CA HIS A 815 7.26 -4.20 29.20
C HIS A 815 8.48 -3.76 28.39
N ALA A 816 9.17 -4.72 27.75
CA ALA A 816 10.35 -4.44 26.93
C ALA A 816 10.05 -3.41 25.82
N ALA A 817 8.90 -3.51 25.14
CA ALA A 817 8.48 -2.58 24.09
C ALA A 817 8.19 -1.18 24.61
N LEU A 818 7.52 -1.05 25.76
CA LEU A 818 7.28 0.25 26.40
C LEU A 818 8.59 0.90 26.90
N GLU A 819 9.49 0.11 27.46
CA GLU A 819 10.83 0.57 27.86
C GLU A 819 11.66 0.99 26.63
N PHE A 820 11.61 0.23 25.52
CA PHE A 820 12.29 0.61 24.27
C PHE A 820 11.80 1.97 23.73
N LEU A 821 10.49 2.23 23.76
CA LEU A 821 9.92 3.53 23.35
C LEU A 821 10.45 4.67 24.22
N LEU A 822 10.41 4.49 25.56
CA LEU A 822 10.92 5.45 26.53
C LEU A 822 12.43 5.72 26.33
N GLN A 823 13.25 4.67 26.32
CA GLN A 823 14.71 4.73 26.17
C GLN A 823 15.17 5.22 24.79
N SER A 824 14.28 5.30 23.81
CA SER A 824 14.54 5.84 22.47
C SER A 824 13.92 7.21 22.24
N GLY A 825 13.20 7.75 23.22
CA GLY A 825 12.53 9.05 23.12
C GLY A 825 11.38 9.09 22.10
N PHE A 826 10.88 7.91 21.68
CA PHE A 826 9.79 7.79 20.72
C PHE A 826 8.50 8.29 21.37
N ARG A 827 7.80 9.22 20.70
CA ARG A 827 6.53 9.79 21.18
C ARG A 827 5.44 9.60 20.13
N PRO A 828 4.98 8.36 19.90
CA PRO A 828 3.90 8.13 18.95
C PRO A 828 2.61 8.81 19.40
N ASP A 829 1.76 9.16 18.43
CA ASP A 829 0.38 9.54 18.67
C ASP A 829 -0.42 8.32 19.16
N ILE A 830 -0.21 7.17 18.53
CA ILE A 830 -0.94 5.92 18.76
C ILE A 830 0.03 4.79 19.06
N ILE A 831 -0.23 4.06 20.15
CA ILE A 831 0.26 2.68 20.34
C ILE A 831 -0.92 1.75 19.99
N HIS A 832 -0.77 0.96 18.94
CA HIS A 832 -1.79 0.01 18.49
C HIS A 832 -1.43 -1.41 18.91
N CYS A 833 -2.18 -1.94 19.86
CA CYS A 833 -2.04 -3.28 20.42
C CYS A 833 -2.96 -4.27 19.70
N HIS A 834 -2.46 -5.47 19.42
CA HIS A 834 -3.20 -6.58 18.81
C HIS A 834 -3.32 -7.78 19.76
N ASP A 835 -4.56 -8.13 20.11
CA ASP A 835 -4.99 -9.31 20.89
C ASP A 835 -4.36 -9.48 22.30
N TRP A 836 -4.76 -10.53 23.00
CA TRP A 836 -4.40 -10.85 24.40
C TRP A 836 -2.89 -10.86 24.69
N SER A 837 -2.06 -11.12 23.68
CA SER A 837 -0.61 -11.20 23.79
C SER A 837 0.04 -9.81 23.94
N SER A 838 -0.53 -8.77 23.34
CA SER A 838 -0.09 -7.37 23.54
C SER A 838 -0.95 -6.61 24.57
N ALA A 839 -2.07 -7.19 25.02
CA ALA A 839 -2.96 -6.62 26.03
C ALA A 839 -2.25 -5.98 27.24
N PRO A 840 -1.15 -6.53 27.81
CA PRO A 840 -0.43 -5.90 28.91
C PRO A 840 0.07 -4.48 28.63
N VAL A 841 0.43 -4.15 27.38
CA VAL A 841 0.83 -2.78 27.00
C VAL A 841 -0.22 -1.76 27.45
N SER A 842 -1.50 -2.07 27.34
CA SER A 842 -2.59 -1.11 27.56
C SER A 842 -2.63 -0.59 29.00
N TRP A 843 -2.53 -1.47 29.99
CA TRP A 843 -2.51 -1.03 31.39
C TRP A 843 -1.12 -0.58 31.82
N LEU A 844 -0.05 -1.27 31.41
CA LEU A 844 1.32 -0.88 31.75
C LEU A 844 1.64 0.53 31.25
N PHE A 845 1.21 0.88 30.04
CA PHE A 845 1.36 2.23 29.50
C PHE A 845 0.69 3.27 30.40
N LYS A 846 -0.60 3.10 30.72
CA LYS A 846 -1.37 4.05 31.53
C LYS A 846 -0.91 4.12 32.99
N GLU A 847 -0.59 2.98 33.60
CA GLU A 847 -0.19 2.85 35.00
C GLU A 847 1.26 3.33 35.24
N GLN A 848 2.18 3.16 34.26
CA GLN A 848 3.62 3.30 34.49
C GLN A 848 4.34 4.27 33.52
N TYR A 849 4.01 4.27 32.21
CA TYR A 849 4.83 4.97 31.20
C TYR A 849 4.27 6.34 30.76
N MET A 850 2.95 6.54 30.79
CA MET A 850 2.26 7.73 30.28
C MET A 850 2.79 9.06 30.87
N HIS A 851 3.24 9.03 32.14
CA HIS A 851 3.75 10.21 32.83
C HIS A 851 5.17 10.62 32.41
N TYR A 852 5.97 9.74 31.79
CA TYR A 852 7.35 10.03 31.35
C TYR A 852 7.40 10.75 29.99
N GLY A 853 6.57 11.79 29.83
CA GLY A 853 6.53 12.61 28.61
C GLY A 853 5.77 11.97 27.43
N LEU A 854 4.91 10.98 27.69
CA LEU A 854 4.04 10.29 26.72
C LEU A 854 2.55 10.63 26.89
N SER A 855 2.22 11.73 27.57
CA SER A 855 0.85 12.11 27.95
C SER A 855 -0.10 12.41 26.76
N LYS A 856 0.44 12.69 25.57
CA LYS A 856 -0.33 12.84 24.33
C LYS A 856 -0.62 11.50 23.62
N THR A 857 0.18 10.47 23.87
CA THR A 857 0.02 9.16 23.25
C THR A 857 -1.29 8.50 23.70
N ARG A 858 -1.89 7.71 22.82
CA ARG A 858 -3.14 6.98 23.05
C ARG A 858 -2.98 5.51 22.71
N VAL A 859 -3.73 4.66 23.41
CA VAL A 859 -3.70 3.20 23.21
C VAL A 859 -4.97 2.79 22.47
N VAL A 860 -4.79 2.15 21.31
CA VAL A 860 -5.86 1.51 20.56
C VAL A 860 -5.67 -0.01 20.61
N PHE A 861 -6.74 -0.76 20.84
CA PHE A 861 -6.67 -2.22 21.06
C PHE A 861 -7.59 -2.99 20.09
N THR A 862 -7.00 -3.84 19.23
CA THR A 862 -7.76 -4.71 18.31
C THR A 862 -7.83 -6.15 18.84
N ILE A 863 -9.05 -6.65 19.03
CA ILE A 863 -9.34 -8.06 19.31
C ILE A 863 -9.43 -8.82 17.98
N HIS A 864 -8.55 -9.79 17.75
CA HIS A 864 -8.62 -10.66 16.57
C HIS A 864 -9.40 -11.95 16.86
N ASN A 865 -9.32 -12.51 18.08
CA ASN A 865 -10.19 -13.63 18.50
C ASN A 865 -10.40 -13.69 20.02
N LEU A 866 -11.62 -13.37 20.47
CA LEU A 866 -11.95 -13.24 21.90
C LEU A 866 -11.86 -14.55 22.72
N GLU A 867 -11.83 -15.72 22.07
CA GLU A 867 -11.68 -17.01 22.76
C GLU A 867 -10.32 -17.15 23.47
N PHE A 868 -9.31 -16.39 23.04
CA PHE A 868 -7.98 -16.43 23.64
C PHE A 868 -7.78 -15.26 24.61
N GLY A 869 -7.44 -15.58 25.87
CA GLY A 869 -7.01 -14.57 26.84
C GLY A 869 -8.06 -13.52 27.22
N ALA A 870 -9.37 -13.84 27.12
CA ALA A 870 -10.49 -12.93 27.42
C ALA A 870 -10.35 -12.10 28.72
N ALA A 871 -9.72 -12.64 29.76
CA ALA A 871 -9.45 -11.91 31.01
C ALA A 871 -8.39 -10.80 30.85
N LEU A 872 -7.34 -11.04 30.06
CA LEU A 872 -6.32 -10.03 29.72
C LEU A 872 -6.90 -8.98 28.76
N ILE A 873 -7.72 -9.42 27.80
CA ILE A 873 -8.50 -8.55 26.92
C ILE A 873 -9.39 -7.63 27.76
N GLY A 874 -10.18 -8.16 28.71
CA GLY A 874 -11.02 -7.36 29.59
C GLY A 874 -10.24 -6.31 30.40
N LYS A 875 -9.02 -6.63 30.87
CA LYS A 875 -8.14 -5.61 31.48
C LYS A 875 -7.70 -4.58 30.43
N ALA A 876 -7.24 -4.98 29.25
CA ALA A 876 -6.85 -4.02 28.20
C ALA A 876 -8.00 -3.11 27.72
N MET A 877 -9.22 -3.63 27.63
CA MET A 877 -10.44 -2.88 27.34
C MET A 877 -10.73 -1.80 28.40
N SER A 878 -10.35 -2.00 29.66
CA SER A 878 -10.47 -0.96 30.68
C SER A 878 -9.51 0.23 30.43
N PHE A 879 -8.26 -0.03 30.01
CA PHE A 879 -7.20 0.99 29.93
C PHE A 879 -6.95 1.59 28.53
N SER A 880 -7.41 0.95 27.46
CA SER A 880 -7.36 1.50 26.09
C SER A 880 -8.26 2.74 25.93
N ASP A 881 -7.87 3.68 25.07
CA ASP A 881 -8.66 4.88 24.77
C ASP A 881 -9.80 4.57 23.78
N LYS A 882 -9.50 3.74 22.77
CA LYS A 882 -10.45 3.12 21.85
C LYS A 882 -10.11 1.64 21.69
N ALA A 883 -11.11 0.81 21.37
CA ALA A 883 -10.92 -0.59 21.07
C ALA A 883 -11.76 -1.00 19.85
N THR A 884 -11.33 -2.05 19.17
CA THR A 884 -12.06 -2.58 18.02
C THR A 884 -11.94 -4.09 17.89
N THR A 885 -12.80 -4.69 17.07
CA THR A 885 -12.63 -6.05 16.57
C THR A 885 -12.92 -6.10 15.08
N VAL A 886 -12.47 -7.16 14.44
CA VAL A 886 -12.25 -7.29 13.00
C VAL A 886 -13.53 -7.46 12.14
N SER A 887 -14.70 -7.09 12.67
CA SER A 887 -16.01 -7.14 12.00
C SER A 887 -17.09 -6.36 12.77
N PRO A 888 -17.95 -5.57 12.07
CA PRO A 888 -19.21 -5.05 12.61
C PRO A 888 -20.12 -6.11 13.24
N THR A 889 -20.42 -7.19 12.53
CA THR A 889 -21.30 -8.26 13.05
C THR A 889 -20.67 -8.97 14.25
N TYR A 890 -19.38 -9.29 14.21
CA TYR A 890 -18.69 -9.92 15.34
C TYR A 890 -18.67 -9.00 16.58
N SER A 891 -18.53 -7.67 16.40
CA SER A 891 -18.63 -6.74 17.53
C SER A 891 -20.00 -6.79 18.24
N GLN A 892 -21.07 -7.09 17.50
CA GLN A 892 -22.40 -7.32 18.06
C GLN A 892 -22.51 -8.72 18.69
N GLU A 893 -22.01 -9.77 18.03
CA GLU A 893 -21.98 -11.14 18.55
C GLU A 893 -21.26 -11.23 19.91
N VAL A 894 -20.15 -10.50 20.10
CA VAL A 894 -19.39 -10.47 21.37
C VAL A 894 -19.83 -9.40 22.37
N SER A 895 -20.79 -8.54 22.02
CA SER A 895 -21.17 -7.36 22.83
C SER A 895 -21.59 -7.70 24.26
N GLY A 896 -22.24 -8.86 24.46
CA GLY A 896 -22.66 -9.37 25.76
C GLY A 896 -21.58 -10.08 26.59
N ASN A 897 -20.35 -10.22 26.08
CA ASN A 897 -19.26 -10.85 26.84
C ASN A 897 -18.82 -9.94 28.01
N PRO A 898 -18.58 -10.48 29.23
CA PRO A 898 -18.15 -9.68 30.39
C PRO A 898 -16.87 -8.85 30.17
N ALA A 899 -15.99 -9.24 29.26
CA ALA A 899 -14.79 -8.48 28.90
C ALA A 899 -15.07 -7.25 28.01
N ILE A 900 -16.26 -7.18 27.39
CA ILE A 900 -16.62 -6.21 26.35
C ILE A 900 -17.79 -5.32 26.78
N ALA A 901 -18.83 -5.91 27.40
CA ALA A 901 -20.06 -5.21 27.81
C ALA A 901 -19.84 -3.91 28.62
N PRO A 902 -18.87 -3.82 29.57
CA PRO A 902 -18.59 -2.58 30.31
C PRO A 902 -17.95 -1.45 29.47
N HIS A 903 -17.59 -1.74 28.22
CA HIS A 903 -16.71 -0.89 27.39
C HIS A 903 -17.30 -0.58 26.00
N LEU A 904 -18.56 -0.94 25.74
CA LEU A 904 -19.23 -0.77 24.44
C LEU A 904 -19.20 0.66 23.89
N TYR A 905 -19.17 1.68 24.76
CA TYR A 905 -19.10 3.10 24.37
C TYR A 905 -17.80 3.49 23.62
N LYS A 906 -16.78 2.62 23.65
CA LYS A 906 -15.48 2.80 22.96
C LYS A 906 -15.04 1.56 22.18
N PHE A 907 -15.98 0.66 21.86
CA PHE A 907 -15.72 -0.58 21.13
C PHE A 907 -16.42 -0.57 19.77
N HIS A 908 -15.63 -0.70 18.70
CA HIS A 908 -16.10 -0.55 17.32
C HIS A 908 -15.83 -1.81 16.49
N GLY A 909 -16.63 -2.12 15.49
CA GLY A 909 -16.35 -3.20 14.54
C GLY A 909 -15.83 -2.65 13.22
N ILE A 910 -14.61 -3.02 12.82
CA ILE A 910 -13.96 -2.60 11.56
C ILE A 910 -13.51 -3.86 10.82
N LEU A 911 -13.94 -4.03 9.56
CA LEU A 911 -13.53 -5.20 8.76
C LEU A 911 -12.03 -5.19 8.46
N ASN A 912 -11.44 -6.37 8.29
CA ASN A 912 -10.12 -6.48 7.66
C ASN A 912 -10.23 -6.34 6.14
N GLY A 913 -9.17 -5.82 5.52
CA GLY A 913 -8.90 -6.02 4.09
C GLY A 913 -7.97 -7.20 3.85
N ILE A 914 -7.74 -7.53 2.58
CA ILE A 914 -6.59 -8.31 2.10
C ILE A 914 -5.53 -7.41 1.48
N ASP A 915 -4.28 -7.87 1.45
CA ASP A 915 -3.21 -7.20 0.70
C ASP A 915 -3.31 -7.56 -0.79
N PRO A 916 -3.59 -6.60 -1.70
CA PRO A 916 -3.73 -6.87 -3.12
C PRO A 916 -2.39 -7.00 -3.85
N ASP A 917 -1.24 -6.84 -3.16
CA ASP A 917 0.08 -7.13 -3.73
C ASP A 917 0.53 -8.57 -3.40
N ILE A 918 -0.04 -9.19 -2.35
CA ILE A 918 0.16 -10.60 -1.99
C ILE A 918 -0.85 -11.49 -2.73
N TRP A 919 -2.13 -11.10 -2.73
CA TRP A 919 -3.22 -11.87 -3.30
C TRP A 919 -3.64 -11.32 -4.68
N ASP A 920 -2.76 -11.46 -5.68
CA ASP A 920 -2.99 -10.94 -7.02
C ASP A 920 -2.92 -12.00 -8.12
N PRO A 921 -4.05 -12.54 -8.66
CA PRO A 921 -4.00 -13.48 -9.78
C PRO A 921 -3.39 -12.91 -11.07
N TYR A 922 -3.15 -11.59 -11.15
CA TYR A 922 -2.39 -11.02 -12.27
C TYR A 922 -0.87 -11.10 -12.10
N ASN A 923 -0.35 -11.24 -10.87
CA ASN A 923 1.08 -11.28 -10.55
C ASN A 923 1.54 -12.51 -9.74
N ASP A 924 0.61 -13.37 -9.32
CA ASP A 924 0.87 -14.60 -8.57
C ASP A 924 1.68 -15.60 -9.39
N LYS A 925 2.80 -16.04 -8.82
CA LYS A 925 3.79 -16.94 -9.42
C LYS A 925 3.46 -18.42 -9.19
N PHE A 926 2.45 -18.73 -8.38
CA PHE A 926 2.06 -20.09 -8.00
C PHE A 926 0.95 -20.67 -8.88
N ILE A 927 0.40 -19.87 -9.81
CA ILE A 927 -0.65 -20.28 -10.75
C ILE A 927 -0.11 -20.41 -12.18
N PRO A 928 -0.64 -21.33 -13.02
CA PRO A 928 -0.08 -21.64 -14.35
C PRO A 928 -0.37 -20.58 -15.41
N LEU A 929 -1.36 -19.71 -15.18
CA LEU A 929 -1.78 -18.64 -16.09
C LEU A 929 -2.25 -17.46 -15.25
N HIS A 930 -1.61 -16.30 -15.42
CA HIS A 930 -2.06 -15.06 -14.78
C HIS A 930 -3.39 -14.57 -15.38
N TYR A 931 -4.30 -14.05 -14.55
CA TYR A 931 -5.61 -13.57 -15.00
C TYR A 931 -6.14 -12.37 -14.22
N THR A 932 -7.18 -11.76 -14.79
CA THR A 932 -7.96 -10.65 -14.21
C THR A 932 -9.45 -11.02 -14.29
N SER A 933 -10.36 -10.11 -13.89
CA SER A 933 -11.80 -10.30 -14.12
C SER A 933 -12.17 -10.37 -15.62
N GLU A 934 -11.29 -9.91 -16.51
CA GLU A 934 -11.47 -9.94 -17.97
C GLU A 934 -11.39 -11.37 -18.54
N ASN A 935 -10.50 -12.21 -18.01
CA ASN A 935 -10.20 -13.56 -18.49
C ASN A 935 -10.26 -14.66 -17.39
N VAL A 936 -11.05 -14.41 -16.34
CA VAL A 936 -11.18 -15.27 -15.15
C VAL A 936 -11.50 -16.73 -15.48
N VAL A 937 -12.40 -17.00 -16.43
CA VAL A 937 -12.82 -18.37 -16.78
C VAL A 937 -11.64 -19.20 -17.33
N GLU A 938 -10.77 -18.58 -18.12
CA GLU A 938 -9.59 -19.24 -18.71
C GLU A 938 -8.52 -19.49 -17.64
N GLY A 939 -8.23 -18.48 -16.81
CA GLY A 939 -7.28 -18.57 -15.70
C GLY A 939 -7.67 -19.62 -14.67
N LYS A 940 -8.93 -19.61 -14.22
CA LYS A 940 -9.48 -20.60 -13.28
C LYS A 940 -9.50 -22.01 -13.87
N ARG A 941 -9.83 -22.17 -15.16
CA ARG A 941 -9.77 -23.48 -15.83
C ARG A 941 -8.35 -24.02 -15.88
N ALA A 942 -7.37 -23.21 -16.29
CA ALA A 942 -5.96 -23.62 -16.29
C ALA A 942 -5.46 -23.98 -14.87
N ALA A 943 -5.85 -23.20 -13.86
CA ALA A 943 -5.55 -23.51 -12.46
C ALA A 943 -6.23 -24.80 -11.97
N LYS A 944 -7.49 -25.06 -12.35
CA LYS A 944 -8.20 -26.32 -12.03
C LYS A 944 -7.51 -27.52 -12.65
N GLU A 945 -7.15 -27.46 -13.94
CA GLU A 945 -6.45 -28.53 -14.66
C GLU A 945 -5.09 -28.84 -14.02
N ALA A 946 -4.33 -27.81 -13.62
CA ALA A 946 -3.06 -27.96 -12.91
C ALA A 946 -3.23 -28.51 -11.49
N LEU A 947 -4.22 -28.03 -10.73
CA LEU A 947 -4.55 -28.52 -9.38
C LEU A 947 -4.95 -30.00 -9.41
N GLN A 948 -5.80 -30.39 -10.36
CA GLN A 948 -6.18 -31.77 -10.60
C GLN A 948 -4.95 -32.64 -10.91
N GLN A 949 -4.06 -32.18 -11.79
CA GLN A 949 -2.84 -32.88 -12.16
C GLN A 949 -1.87 -33.07 -10.98
N ILE A 950 -1.61 -32.02 -10.20
CA ILE A 950 -0.66 -32.04 -9.06
C ILE A 950 -1.18 -32.94 -7.93
N LEU A 951 -2.48 -32.97 -7.70
CA LEU A 951 -3.10 -33.75 -6.62
C LEU A 951 -3.52 -35.17 -7.02
N GLY A 952 -3.31 -35.57 -8.28
CA GLY A 952 -3.67 -36.88 -8.81
C GLY A 952 -5.18 -37.09 -9.03
N LEU A 953 -5.96 -36.01 -9.07
CA LEU A 953 -7.40 -36.07 -9.34
C LEU A 953 -7.68 -36.29 -10.82
N LYS A 954 -8.88 -36.79 -11.13
CA LYS A 954 -9.39 -36.89 -12.50
C LYS A 954 -9.47 -35.51 -13.13
N ARG A 955 -8.75 -35.31 -14.24
CA ARG A 955 -8.89 -34.11 -15.08
C ARG A 955 -10.21 -34.16 -15.83
N ALA A 956 -11.18 -33.38 -15.36
CA ALA A 956 -12.54 -33.27 -15.88
C ALA A 956 -13.15 -31.94 -15.43
N ASP A 957 -14.04 -31.34 -16.24
CA ASP A 957 -14.82 -30.20 -15.74
C ASP A 957 -15.96 -30.71 -14.84
N LEU A 958 -15.69 -30.64 -13.54
CA LEU A 958 -16.59 -30.94 -12.44
C LEU A 958 -16.48 -29.78 -11.42
N PRO A 959 -17.50 -29.54 -10.58
CA PRO A 959 -17.43 -28.53 -9.54
C PRO A 959 -16.44 -28.99 -8.44
N LEU A 960 -15.39 -28.21 -8.22
CA LEU A 960 -14.34 -28.46 -7.24
C LEU A 960 -14.53 -27.55 -6.03
N VAL A 961 -14.70 -28.16 -4.86
CA VAL A 961 -14.83 -27.48 -3.57
C VAL A 961 -13.48 -27.47 -2.86
N GLY A 962 -12.90 -26.28 -2.69
CA GLY A 962 -11.69 -26.04 -1.91
C GLY A 962 -12.00 -25.72 -0.45
N ILE A 963 -11.19 -26.23 0.47
CA ILE A 963 -11.30 -26.02 1.92
C ILE A 963 -9.89 -25.68 2.44
N ILE A 964 -9.62 -24.41 2.74
CA ILE A 964 -8.33 -23.95 3.25
C ILE A 964 -8.52 -23.42 4.68
N THR A 965 -8.18 -24.22 5.70
CA THR A 965 -8.39 -23.83 7.11
C THR A 965 -7.60 -24.68 8.10
N ARG A 966 -7.31 -24.11 9.29
CA ARG A 966 -6.87 -24.89 10.46
C ARG A 966 -8.00 -25.79 10.94
N LEU A 967 -7.71 -27.04 11.25
CA LEU A 967 -8.71 -28.04 11.63
C LEU A 967 -8.98 -27.99 13.14
N THR A 968 -9.77 -27.00 13.56
CA THR A 968 -10.18 -26.77 14.96
C THR A 968 -11.71 -26.73 15.11
N HIS A 969 -12.22 -26.87 16.33
CA HIS A 969 -13.67 -26.85 16.58
C HIS A 969 -14.34 -25.56 16.06
N GLN A 970 -13.68 -24.39 16.22
CA GLN A 970 -14.11 -23.10 15.65
C GLN A 970 -14.45 -23.20 14.17
N LYS A 971 -13.64 -23.92 13.39
CA LYS A 971 -13.75 -23.99 11.93
C LYS A 971 -14.73 -25.06 11.45
N GLY A 972 -15.57 -25.59 12.35
CA GLY A 972 -16.67 -26.47 11.99
C GLY A 972 -16.22 -27.83 11.46
N ILE A 973 -15.19 -28.45 12.04
CA ILE A 973 -14.63 -29.74 11.56
C ILE A 973 -15.67 -30.85 11.29
N HIS A 974 -16.79 -30.90 12.00
CA HIS A 974 -17.87 -31.84 11.73
C HIS A 974 -18.68 -31.47 10.46
N LEU A 975 -18.89 -30.17 10.22
CA LEU A 975 -19.47 -29.62 9.00
C LEU A 975 -18.54 -29.81 7.79
N ILE A 976 -17.22 -29.65 7.98
CA ILE A 976 -16.20 -29.97 6.98
C ILE A 976 -16.28 -31.44 6.58
N LYS A 977 -16.27 -32.37 7.55
CA LYS A 977 -16.38 -33.82 7.27
C LYS A 977 -17.66 -34.16 6.51
N HIS A 978 -18.79 -33.55 6.86
CA HIS A 978 -20.06 -33.70 6.16
C HIS A 978 -20.01 -33.16 4.72
N ALA A 979 -19.52 -31.93 4.54
CA ALA A 979 -19.44 -31.27 3.23
C ALA A 979 -18.55 -32.02 2.21
N ILE A 980 -17.48 -32.68 2.67
CA ILE A 980 -16.64 -33.53 1.81
C ILE A 980 -17.49 -34.63 1.17
N TRP A 981 -18.25 -35.39 1.98
CA TRP A 981 -19.15 -36.43 1.46
C TRP A 981 -20.26 -35.84 0.58
N ARG A 982 -20.90 -34.74 1.01
CA ARG A 982 -21.97 -34.10 0.23
C ARG A 982 -21.54 -33.63 -1.15
N SER A 983 -20.31 -33.13 -1.27
CA SER A 983 -19.72 -32.72 -2.55
C SER A 983 -19.55 -33.92 -3.49
N LEU A 984 -19.09 -35.05 -2.96
CA LEU A 984 -18.88 -36.30 -3.72
C LEU A 984 -20.20 -36.96 -4.14
N GLU A 985 -21.25 -36.88 -3.30
CA GLU A 985 -22.63 -37.25 -3.64
C GLU A 985 -23.19 -36.41 -4.79
N ARG A 986 -22.90 -35.10 -4.80
CA ARG A 986 -23.27 -34.17 -5.89
C ARG A 986 -22.35 -34.25 -7.12
N ASN A 987 -21.57 -35.33 -7.25
CA ASN A 987 -20.62 -35.58 -8.34
C ASN A 987 -19.56 -34.47 -8.52
N GLY A 988 -19.22 -33.76 -7.45
CA GLY A 988 -18.10 -32.81 -7.43
C GLY A 988 -16.76 -33.47 -7.09
N GLN A 989 -15.73 -32.62 -7.00
CA GLN A 989 -14.42 -32.92 -6.45
C GLN A 989 -14.16 -32.10 -5.19
N VAL A 990 -13.24 -32.55 -4.32
CA VAL A 990 -12.91 -31.87 -3.07
C VAL A 990 -11.41 -31.84 -2.83
N VAL A 991 -10.89 -30.64 -2.51
CA VAL A 991 -9.52 -30.45 -2.04
C VAL A 991 -9.55 -29.75 -0.69
N LEU A 992 -8.91 -30.36 0.31
CA LEU A 992 -8.72 -29.77 1.64
C LEU A 992 -7.23 -29.54 1.89
N LEU A 993 -6.90 -28.36 2.41
CA LEU A 993 -5.56 -27.99 2.86
C LEU A 993 -5.61 -27.45 4.30
N GLY A 994 -4.83 -28.07 5.18
CA GLY A 994 -4.61 -27.58 6.55
C GLY A 994 -4.53 -28.68 7.61
N SER A 995 -3.91 -28.35 8.73
CA SER A 995 -3.59 -29.27 9.83
C SER A 995 -4.40 -28.98 11.12
N ALA A 996 -4.45 -29.96 12.01
CA ALA A 996 -5.04 -29.84 13.35
C ALA A 996 -3.95 -29.73 14.44
N PRO A 997 -4.01 -28.75 15.36
CA PRO A 997 -3.14 -28.71 16.54
C PRO A 997 -3.40 -29.81 17.57
N ASP A 998 -4.58 -30.43 17.55
CA ASP A 998 -4.91 -31.60 18.38
C ASP A 998 -4.58 -32.88 17.60
N PRO A 999 -3.63 -33.73 18.05
CA PRO A 999 -3.27 -34.96 17.34
C PRO A 999 -4.43 -35.92 17.12
N ARG A 1000 -5.48 -35.88 17.95
CA ARG A 1000 -6.68 -36.71 17.78
C ARG A 1000 -7.49 -36.24 16.57
N ILE A 1001 -7.63 -34.93 16.40
CA ILE A 1001 -8.31 -34.33 15.24
C ILE A 1001 -7.46 -34.54 13.98
N GLN A 1002 -6.13 -34.45 14.07
CA GLN A 1002 -5.23 -34.76 12.95
C GLN A 1002 -5.42 -36.22 12.50
N ASN A 1003 -5.36 -37.18 13.43
CA ASN A 1003 -5.54 -38.60 13.13
C ASN A 1003 -6.95 -38.91 12.59
N ASP A 1004 -7.98 -38.24 13.08
CA ASP A 1004 -9.35 -38.30 12.55
C ASP A 1004 -9.43 -37.92 11.07
N PHE A 1005 -8.69 -36.89 10.64
CA PHE A 1005 -8.62 -36.46 9.25
C PHE A 1005 -7.67 -37.33 8.40
N VAL A 1006 -6.59 -37.88 8.98
CA VAL A 1006 -5.74 -38.89 8.31
C VAL A 1006 -6.54 -40.15 8.00
N ASN A 1007 -7.36 -40.64 8.95
CA ASN A 1007 -8.23 -41.79 8.73
C ASN A 1007 -9.27 -41.52 7.63
N LEU A 1008 -9.85 -40.31 7.59
CA LEU A 1008 -10.74 -39.90 6.51
C LEU A 1008 -10.01 -39.79 5.16
N ALA A 1009 -8.79 -39.26 5.13
CA ALA A 1009 -7.97 -39.18 3.92
C ALA A 1009 -7.66 -40.57 3.35
N ASN A 1010 -7.33 -41.55 4.22
CA ASN A 1010 -7.12 -42.94 3.84
C ASN A 1010 -8.40 -43.59 3.29
N GLN A 1011 -9.54 -43.38 3.95
CA GLN A 1011 -10.85 -43.87 3.48
C GLN A 1011 -11.22 -43.30 2.10
N LEU A 1012 -10.98 -42.00 1.89
CA LEU A 1012 -11.22 -41.32 0.62
C LEU A 1012 -10.23 -41.75 -0.46
N HIS A 1013 -8.96 -42.02 -0.13
CA HIS A 1013 -8.01 -42.55 -1.10
C HIS A 1013 -8.42 -43.94 -1.62
N SER A 1014 -8.92 -44.82 -0.74
CA SER A 1014 -9.38 -46.16 -1.13
C SER A 1014 -10.70 -46.20 -1.91
N SER A 1015 -11.48 -45.11 -1.95
CA SER A 1015 -12.83 -45.10 -2.53
C SER A 1015 -13.13 -43.97 -3.54
N HIS A 1016 -12.34 -42.90 -3.51
CA HIS A 1016 -12.58 -41.61 -4.17
C HIS A 1016 -11.26 -40.90 -4.56
N ASN A 1017 -10.15 -41.62 -4.77
CA ASN A 1017 -8.84 -41.01 -5.10
C ASN A 1017 -8.88 -40.09 -6.33
N ASP A 1018 -9.78 -40.35 -7.28
CA ASP A 1018 -9.96 -39.56 -8.49
C ASP A 1018 -10.77 -38.26 -8.27
N ARG A 1019 -11.37 -38.08 -7.08
CA ARG A 1019 -12.25 -36.94 -6.74
C ARG A 1019 -11.97 -36.25 -5.41
N ALA A 1020 -11.19 -36.84 -4.49
CA ALA A 1020 -10.94 -36.27 -3.16
C ALA A 1020 -9.47 -36.30 -2.74
N ARG A 1021 -8.92 -35.15 -2.31
CA ARG A 1021 -7.57 -35.03 -1.74
C ARG A 1021 -7.56 -34.19 -0.47
N LEU A 1022 -6.95 -34.72 0.60
CA LEU A 1022 -6.76 -34.07 1.89
C LEU A 1022 -5.26 -33.87 2.16
N CYS A 1023 -4.77 -32.64 2.06
CA CYS A 1023 -3.38 -32.25 2.33
C CYS A 1023 -3.29 -31.67 3.76
N LEU A 1024 -2.88 -32.50 4.72
CA LEU A 1024 -3.01 -32.21 6.16
C LEU A 1024 -1.81 -31.45 6.76
N THR A 1025 -1.28 -30.51 5.99
CA THR A 1025 -0.04 -29.73 6.24
C THR A 1025 -0.27 -28.24 5.93
N TYR A 1026 0.77 -27.41 6.09
CA TYR A 1026 0.82 -26.07 5.50
C TYR A 1026 1.59 -26.13 4.17
N ASP A 1027 1.06 -25.50 3.13
CA ASP A 1027 1.66 -25.38 1.80
C ASP A 1027 1.14 -24.10 1.16
N GLU A 1028 2.00 -23.09 1.06
CA GLU A 1028 1.62 -21.74 0.60
C GLU A 1028 1.37 -21.70 -0.92
N PRO A 1029 2.26 -22.20 -1.80
CA PRO A 1029 1.98 -22.36 -3.23
C PRO A 1029 0.69 -23.14 -3.53
N LEU A 1030 0.45 -24.26 -2.83
CA LEU A 1030 -0.78 -25.03 -3.03
C LEU A 1030 -2.02 -24.26 -2.58
N SER A 1031 -1.94 -23.42 -1.54
CA SER A 1031 -3.07 -22.60 -1.10
C SER A 1031 -3.51 -21.61 -2.19
N HIS A 1032 -2.56 -20.94 -2.84
CA HIS A 1032 -2.80 -20.07 -4.00
C HIS A 1032 -3.45 -20.83 -5.15
N LEU A 1033 -2.89 -22.00 -5.51
CA LEU A 1033 -3.43 -22.83 -6.59
C LEU A 1033 -4.86 -23.36 -6.28
N ILE A 1034 -5.19 -23.64 -5.02
CA ILE A 1034 -6.56 -23.99 -4.60
C ILE A 1034 -7.49 -22.78 -4.71
N TYR A 1035 -7.09 -21.59 -4.25
CA TYR A 1035 -7.89 -20.37 -4.43
C TYR A 1035 -8.17 -20.05 -5.91
N ALA A 1036 -7.22 -20.35 -6.80
CA ALA A 1036 -7.41 -20.16 -8.24
C ALA A 1036 -8.23 -21.29 -8.91
N GLY A 1037 -7.94 -22.55 -8.61
CA GLY A 1037 -8.48 -23.72 -9.31
C GLY A 1037 -9.80 -24.29 -8.77
N ALA A 1038 -10.23 -23.91 -7.57
CA ALA A 1038 -11.56 -24.24 -7.07
C ALA A 1038 -12.65 -23.40 -7.75
N ASP A 1039 -13.86 -23.95 -7.86
CA ASP A 1039 -15.06 -23.17 -8.19
C ASP A 1039 -15.66 -22.57 -6.91
N PHE A 1040 -15.60 -23.32 -5.81
CA PHE A 1040 -16.16 -22.96 -4.52
C PHE A 1040 -15.12 -23.01 -3.39
N ILE A 1041 -15.16 -22.05 -2.47
CA ILE A 1041 -14.38 -22.11 -1.22
C ILE A 1041 -15.33 -22.18 -0.04
N LEU A 1042 -15.31 -23.30 0.68
CA LEU A 1042 -16.21 -23.57 1.80
C LEU A 1042 -15.61 -23.10 3.13
N VAL A 1043 -16.35 -22.24 3.86
CA VAL A 1043 -15.96 -21.73 5.20
C VAL A 1043 -17.11 -21.97 6.20
N PRO A 1044 -17.24 -23.19 6.76
CA PRO A 1044 -18.38 -23.58 7.58
C PRO A 1044 -18.10 -23.30 9.08
N SER A 1045 -17.53 -22.15 9.39
CA SER A 1045 -17.09 -21.81 10.75
C SER A 1045 -18.27 -21.67 11.72
N ILE A 1046 -18.09 -22.19 12.94
CA ILE A 1046 -19.05 -22.07 14.04
C ILE A 1046 -19.13 -20.60 14.51
N PHE A 1047 -17.99 -19.92 14.54
CA PHE A 1047 -17.86 -18.47 14.66
C PHE A 1047 -16.61 -18.00 13.92
N GLU A 1048 -16.66 -16.82 13.31
CA GLU A 1048 -15.53 -16.28 12.53
C GLU A 1048 -15.37 -14.77 12.77
N PRO A 1049 -14.37 -14.34 13.56
CA PRO A 1049 -14.17 -12.92 13.87
C PRO A 1049 -14.09 -12.03 12.63
N CYS A 1050 -13.45 -12.50 11.55
CA CYS A 1050 -13.50 -11.86 10.25
C CYS A 1050 -13.50 -12.88 9.12
N GLY A 1051 -12.45 -13.72 9.11
CA GLY A 1051 -12.10 -14.56 7.96
C GLY A 1051 -11.37 -13.74 6.90
N LEU A 1052 -10.26 -14.28 6.40
CA LEU A 1052 -9.58 -13.78 5.19
C LEU A 1052 -9.83 -14.72 4.00
N THR A 1053 -10.07 -16.01 4.28
CA THR A 1053 -10.29 -17.08 3.29
C THR A 1053 -11.35 -16.75 2.24
N GLN A 1054 -12.46 -16.13 2.62
CA GLN A 1054 -13.54 -15.74 1.72
C GLN A 1054 -13.19 -14.50 0.88
N LEU A 1055 -12.41 -13.56 1.43
CA LEU A 1055 -11.91 -12.39 0.70
C LEU A 1055 -10.90 -12.81 -0.37
N THR A 1056 -9.96 -13.69 0.00
CA THR A 1056 -9.01 -14.29 -0.94
C THR A 1056 -9.72 -15.14 -1.99
N ALA A 1057 -10.75 -15.91 -1.62
CA ALA A 1057 -11.55 -16.67 -2.60
C ALA A 1057 -12.16 -15.75 -3.67
N MET A 1058 -12.85 -14.69 -3.26
CA MET A 1058 -13.45 -13.71 -4.17
C MET A 1058 -12.39 -13.02 -5.05
N ARG A 1059 -11.23 -12.67 -4.49
CA ARG A 1059 -10.12 -12.08 -5.24
C ARG A 1059 -9.57 -12.98 -6.36
N TYR A 1060 -9.69 -14.31 -6.24
CA TYR A 1060 -9.31 -15.31 -7.25
C TYR A 1060 -10.54 -15.87 -8.02
N GLY A 1061 -11.68 -15.18 -7.98
CA GLY A 1061 -12.89 -15.58 -8.70
C GLY A 1061 -13.54 -16.87 -8.20
N SER A 1062 -13.15 -17.36 -7.01
CA SER A 1062 -13.76 -18.55 -6.37
C SER A 1062 -14.92 -18.13 -5.48
N ILE A 1063 -16.05 -18.82 -5.61
CA ILE A 1063 -17.29 -18.40 -4.96
C ILE A 1063 -17.34 -18.88 -3.51
N PRO A 1064 -17.47 -17.99 -2.51
CA PRO A 1064 -17.51 -18.39 -1.11
C PRO A 1064 -18.85 -19.06 -0.75
N VAL A 1065 -18.76 -20.17 -0.02
CA VAL A 1065 -19.90 -20.90 0.56
C VAL A 1065 -19.72 -20.92 2.08
N VAL A 1066 -20.47 -20.08 2.81
CA VAL A 1066 -20.13 -19.72 4.19
C VAL A 1066 -21.28 -19.87 5.18
N ARG A 1067 -20.96 -20.04 6.47
CA ARG A 1067 -21.96 -19.82 7.53
C ARG A 1067 -22.10 -18.32 7.82
N LYS A 1068 -23.32 -17.82 8.02
CA LYS A 1068 -23.57 -16.45 8.48
C LYS A 1068 -23.17 -16.30 9.95
N THR A 1069 -21.98 -15.76 10.19
CA THR A 1069 -21.45 -15.38 11.51
C THR A 1069 -20.26 -14.43 11.34
N GLY A 1070 -20.14 -13.45 12.24
CA GLY A 1070 -19.10 -12.42 12.21
C GLY A 1070 -18.83 -11.84 10.81
N GLY A 1071 -17.55 -11.72 10.46
CA GLY A 1071 -17.15 -11.13 9.17
C GLY A 1071 -17.53 -11.94 7.93
N LEU A 1072 -17.89 -13.23 8.06
CA LEU A 1072 -18.41 -14.00 6.92
C LEU A 1072 -19.78 -13.46 6.48
N TYR A 1073 -20.62 -13.02 7.44
CA TYR A 1073 -21.89 -12.38 7.13
C TYR A 1073 -21.67 -10.97 6.56
N ASP A 1074 -20.76 -10.18 7.13
CA ASP A 1074 -20.47 -8.81 6.65
C ASP A 1074 -19.89 -8.77 5.22
N THR A 1075 -19.19 -9.83 4.78
CA THR A 1075 -18.44 -9.85 3.52
C THR A 1075 -19.08 -10.71 2.41
N VAL A 1076 -19.89 -11.72 2.78
CA VAL A 1076 -20.61 -12.56 1.82
C VAL A 1076 -22.10 -12.21 1.82
N PHE A 1077 -22.61 -11.83 0.66
CA PHE A 1077 -24.00 -11.52 0.37
C PHE A 1077 -24.59 -12.66 -0.47
N ASP A 1078 -25.59 -13.34 0.10
CA ASP A 1078 -26.29 -14.45 -0.53
C ASP A 1078 -27.00 -14.05 -1.84
N VAL A 1079 -26.71 -14.77 -2.92
CA VAL A 1079 -27.24 -14.50 -4.27
C VAL A 1079 -28.78 -14.51 -4.37
N ASP A 1080 -29.46 -15.25 -3.49
CA ASP A 1080 -30.91 -15.32 -3.49
C ASP A 1080 -31.55 -14.28 -2.55
N HIS A 1081 -30.92 -14.01 -1.40
CA HIS A 1081 -31.57 -13.33 -0.25
C HIS A 1081 -31.02 -11.93 0.08
N ASP A 1082 -29.76 -11.60 -0.22
CA ASP A 1082 -29.09 -10.40 0.31
C ASP A 1082 -28.99 -9.23 -0.69
N LYS A 1083 -29.84 -9.19 -1.72
CA LYS A 1083 -29.78 -8.16 -2.79
C LYS A 1083 -29.85 -6.73 -2.24
N GLU A 1084 -30.78 -6.46 -1.33
CA GLU A 1084 -30.91 -5.15 -0.68
C GLU A 1084 -29.70 -4.83 0.23
N ARG A 1085 -29.19 -5.83 0.94
CA ARG A 1085 -28.04 -5.71 1.84
C ARG A 1085 -26.74 -5.41 1.08
N ALA A 1086 -26.53 -6.05 -0.07
CA ALA A 1086 -25.43 -5.74 -0.97
C ALA A 1086 -25.57 -4.33 -1.55
N GLN A 1087 -26.76 -3.96 -2.04
CA GLN A 1087 -27.02 -2.65 -2.63
C GLN A 1087 -26.79 -1.51 -1.62
N ALA A 1088 -27.16 -1.69 -0.35
CA ALA A 1088 -26.88 -0.72 0.73
C ALA A 1088 -25.37 -0.49 0.95
N CYS A 1089 -24.53 -1.49 0.66
CA CYS A 1089 -23.06 -1.37 0.70
C CYS A 1089 -22.45 -0.83 -0.60
N GLY A 1090 -23.24 -0.61 -1.66
CA GLY A 1090 -22.76 -0.28 -3.01
C GLY A 1090 -22.25 -1.47 -3.82
N LEU A 1091 -22.67 -2.70 -3.45
CA LEU A 1091 -22.20 -3.97 -4.00
C LEU A 1091 -23.33 -4.79 -4.63
N GLU A 1092 -22.97 -5.88 -5.29
CA GLU A 1092 -23.87 -6.93 -5.75
C GLU A 1092 -23.65 -8.25 -4.97
N PRO A 1093 -24.63 -9.17 -4.92
CA PRO A 1093 -24.45 -10.48 -4.29
C PRO A 1093 -23.31 -11.30 -4.89
N ASN A 1094 -22.57 -12.00 -4.01
CA ASN A 1094 -21.24 -12.53 -4.30
C ASN A 1094 -21.01 -13.99 -3.82
N GLY A 1095 -21.95 -14.63 -3.12
CA GLY A 1095 -21.77 -16.01 -2.67
C GLY A 1095 -23.01 -16.72 -2.16
N PHE A 1096 -22.80 -17.85 -1.50
CA PHE A 1096 -23.85 -18.69 -0.92
C PHE A 1096 -23.68 -18.81 0.59
N SER A 1097 -24.78 -18.75 1.34
CA SER A 1097 -24.76 -18.72 2.80
C SER A 1097 -25.76 -19.67 3.45
N PHE A 1098 -25.53 -19.98 4.73
CA PHE A 1098 -26.45 -20.73 5.59
C PHE A 1098 -26.35 -20.30 7.07
N ASP A 1099 -27.41 -20.50 7.83
CA ASP A 1099 -27.53 -19.99 9.21
C ASP A 1099 -27.25 -21.06 10.28
N SER A 1100 -27.76 -22.29 10.08
CA SER A 1100 -27.66 -23.38 11.07
C SER A 1100 -26.27 -24.02 11.07
N ALA A 1101 -25.70 -24.22 12.27
CA ALA A 1101 -24.41 -24.92 12.44
C ALA A 1101 -24.59 -26.45 12.39
N ASP A 1102 -25.26 -26.95 11.35
CA ASP A 1102 -25.59 -28.37 11.17
C ASP A 1102 -25.46 -28.83 9.71
N ALA A 1103 -25.58 -30.14 9.51
CA ALA A 1103 -25.50 -30.77 8.19
C ALA A 1103 -26.55 -30.22 7.21
N ALA A 1104 -27.76 -29.90 7.69
CA ALA A 1104 -28.84 -29.39 6.85
C ALA A 1104 -28.56 -27.98 6.31
N GLY A 1105 -27.93 -27.11 7.11
CA GLY A 1105 -27.49 -25.78 6.67
C GLY A 1105 -26.40 -25.84 5.62
N VAL A 1106 -25.38 -26.68 5.85
CA VAL A 1106 -24.32 -26.97 4.87
C VAL A 1106 -24.91 -27.49 3.57
N ASP A 1107 -25.79 -28.49 3.65
CA ASP A 1107 -26.47 -29.07 2.50
C ASP A 1107 -27.29 -28.02 1.75
N TYR A 1108 -28.00 -27.13 2.45
CA TYR A 1108 -28.79 -26.08 1.82
C TYR A 1108 -27.94 -25.14 0.96
N ALA A 1109 -26.84 -24.59 1.50
CA ALA A 1109 -25.97 -23.70 0.73
C ALA A 1109 -25.20 -24.43 -0.38
N LEU A 1110 -24.61 -25.58 -0.06
CA LEU A 1110 -23.76 -26.34 -0.98
C LEU A 1110 -24.58 -26.95 -2.13
N ASN A 1111 -25.83 -27.37 -1.88
CA ASN A 1111 -26.70 -27.87 -2.96
C ASN A 1111 -27.12 -26.76 -3.93
N ARG A 1112 -27.40 -25.53 -3.45
CA ARG A 1112 -27.67 -24.36 -4.31
C ARG A 1112 -26.44 -24.00 -5.14
N ALA A 1113 -25.28 -23.89 -4.49
CA ALA A 1113 -24.01 -23.57 -5.11
C ALA A 1113 -23.67 -24.53 -6.26
N ILE A 1114 -23.66 -25.84 -5.99
CA ILE A 1114 -23.34 -26.86 -7.01
C ILE A 1114 -24.40 -26.91 -8.11
N SER A 1115 -25.69 -26.69 -7.81
CA SER A 1115 -26.70 -26.59 -8.87
C SER A 1115 -26.49 -25.38 -9.77
N ALA A 1116 -26.20 -24.19 -9.23
CA ALA A 1116 -25.95 -23.02 -10.07
C ALA A 1116 -24.75 -23.20 -11.03
N TRP A 1117 -23.76 -24.02 -10.64
CA TRP A 1117 -22.62 -24.40 -11.50
C TRP A 1117 -23.04 -25.30 -12.69
N TYR A 1118 -23.88 -26.31 -12.44
CA TYR A 1118 -24.36 -27.24 -13.48
C TYR A 1118 -25.48 -26.63 -14.34
N ASP A 1119 -26.46 -26.01 -13.68
CA ASP A 1119 -27.76 -25.62 -14.24
C ASP A 1119 -27.74 -24.18 -14.80
N GLY A 1120 -26.72 -23.37 -14.47
CA GLY A 1120 -26.67 -21.94 -14.76
C GLY A 1120 -25.27 -21.41 -15.07
N ARG A 1121 -24.46 -22.17 -15.81
CA ARG A 1121 -23.01 -21.93 -15.93
C ARG A 1121 -22.60 -20.53 -16.42
N GLU A 1122 -23.29 -19.94 -17.40
CA GLU A 1122 -22.99 -18.56 -17.86
C GLU A 1122 -23.17 -17.53 -16.75
N TRP A 1123 -24.21 -17.67 -15.92
CA TRP A 1123 -24.43 -16.83 -14.74
C TRP A 1123 -23.35 -17.07 -13.69
N PHE A 1124 -22.94 -18.33 -13.47
CA PHE A 1124 -21.87 -18.67 -12.54
C PHE A 1124 -20.52 -18.07 -12.95
N ASP A 1125 -20.15 -18.17 -14.23
CA ASP A 1125 -18.94 -17.54 -14.75
C ASP A 1125 -19.00 -16.00 -14.66
N SER A 1126 -20.20 -15.39 -14.79
CA SER A 1126 -20.42 -13.97 -14.52
C SER A 1126 -20.27 -13.60 -13.03
N LEU A 1127 -20.63 -14.51 -12.11
CA LEU A 1127 -20.42 -14.35 -10.68
C LEU A 1127 -18.92 -14.39 -10.35
N CYS A 1128 -18.17 -15.34 -10.95
CA CYS A 1128 -16.71 -15.41 -10.83
C CYS A 1128 -16.02 -14.11 -11.27
N LYS A 1129 -16.53 -13.48 -12.34
CA LYS A 1129 -16.09 -12.14 -12.76
C LYS A 1129 -16.44 -11.08 -11.72
N ARG A 1130 -17.71 -10.99 -11.30
CA ARG A 1130 -18.20 -10.00 -10.32
C ARG A 1130 -17.37 -9.99 -9.04
N VAL A 1131 -17.08 -11.16 -8.47
CA VAL A 1131 -16.41 -11.22 -7.16
C VAL A 1131 -14.96 -10.72 -7.19
N MET A 1132 -14.30 -10.78 -8.35
CA MET A 1132 -12.96 -10.18 -8.56
C MET A 1132 -13.01 -8.66 -8.72
N GLU A 1133 -14.16 -8.09 -9.08
CA GLU A 1133 -14.35 -6.64 -9.29
C GLU A 1133 -14.81 -5.90 -8.02
N GLN A 1134 -15.02 -6.64 -6.93
CA GLN A 1134 -15.30 -6.08 -5.61
C GLN A 1134 -14.00 -5.79 -4.85
N ASP A 1135 -13.82 -4.56 -4.39
CA ASP A 1135 -12.62 -4.17 -3.64
C ASP A 1135 -12.71 -4.62 -2.17
N TRP A 1136 -12.02 -5.73 -1.90
CA TRP A 1136 -11.81 -6.29 -0.55
C TRP A 1136 -10.44 -5.92 0.04
N SER A 1137 -9.73 -4.96 -0.54
CA SER A 1137 -8.44 -4.49 -0.02
C SER A 1137 -8.59 -3.55 1.17
N TRP A 1138 -7.47 -3.12 1.74
CA TRP A 1138 -7.43 -2.15 2.83
C TRP A 1138 -7.85 -0.72 2.45
N ASN A 1139 -8.13 -0.41 1.17
CA ASN A 1139 -8.54 0.92 0.70
C ASN A 1139 -9.67 1.57 1.52
N ARG A 1140 -10.63 0.77 2.01
CA ARG A 1140 -11.72 1.21 2.91
C ARG A 1140 -11.40 0.95 4.39
N PRO A 1141 -11.12 -0.30 4.82
CA PRO A 1141 -10.75 -0.61 6.20
C PRO A 1141 -9.72 0.33 6.85
N ALA A 1142 -8.66 0.71 6.13
CA ALA A 1142 -7.62 1.55 6.70
C ALA A 1142 -8.13 2.98 7.01
N LEU A 1143 -9.08 3.51 6.24
CA LEU A 1143 -9.73 4.79 6.55
C LEU A 1143 -10.54 4.68 7.85
N ASP A 1144 -11.34 3.63 8.02
CA ASP A 1144 -12.10 3.39 9.25
C ASP A 1144 -11.17 3.23 10.49
N TYR A 1145 -9.96 2.67 10.30
CA TYR A 1145 -8.91 2.66 11.34
C TYR A 1145 -8.28 4.04 11.60
N LEU A 1146 -8.07 4.90 10.59
CA LEU A 1146 -7.62 6.28 10.81
C LEU A 1146 -8.64 7.06 11.64
N GLU A 1147 -9.92 6.96 11.30
CA GLU A 1147 -10.99 7.59 12.08
C GLU A 1147 -10.99 7.10 13.54
N LEU A 1148 -10.68 5.82 13.80
CA LEU A 1148 -10.51 5.29 15.15
C LEU A 1148 -9.30 5.91 15.88
N TYR A 1149 -8.19 6.14 15.18
CA TYR A 1149 -7.00 6.81 15.72
C TYR A 1149 -7.28 8.29 16.04
N HIS A 1150 -7.95 9.03 15.15
CA HIS A 1150 -8.36 10.41 15.42
C HIS A 1150 -9.34 10.49 16.59
N ALA A 1151 -10.35 9.60 16.63
CA ALA A 1151 -11.31 9.51 17.72
C ALA A 1151 -10.70 9.05 19.07
N ALA A 1152 -9.48 8.48 19.07
CA ALA A 1152 -8.72 8.19 20.29
C ALA A 1152 -7.89 9.38 20.79
N ARG A 1153 -7.50 10.30 19.90
CA ARG A 1153 -6.69 11.51 20.21
C ARG A 1153 -7.52 12.69 20.71
N LYS A 1154 -8.83 12.67 20.45
CA LYS A 1154 -9.86 13.59 20.97
C LYS A 1154 -10.02 13.51 22.49
#